data_AF-A0A935YVZ6-F1
#
_entry.id   AF-A0A935YVZ6-F1
#
_cell.length_a   1.000
_cell.length_b   1.000
_cell.length_c   1.000
_cell.angle_alpha   90.00
_cell.angle_beta   90.00
_cell.angle_gamma   90.00
#
_symmetry.space_group_name_H-M   'P 1'
#
loop_
_entity.id
_entity.type
_entity.pdbx_description
1 polymer ?
#
loop_
_entity_poly.entity_id
_entity_poly.type
_entity_poly.pdbx_seq_one_letter_code
_entity_poly.pdbx_strand_id
1 'polypeptide(L)'
;MKLAIAIFRYFPYGGLQRDMKFIAEEAIKRGHQVTIFCGDWQGEKIPAADIRVIDTFVWFNIAGVRRFVKAFEKAFNRSEFELLLGFNKMPGLDVYFAGDTCFAEKAYGDRSWFYRLAPRSRLYLDYEESGLGEQGAKHIFCLVPQQIRSLARWYSTSKDRITLMPPGISKSHIACESPQEAKTKILTDLNVDQASKIILCLGSGFRTKGVDISIDSFAVFHANDSGALLLVAGGDDPEKYRQQAKKLCIDDKVFFVGHRYAVADLLHSADLLLHPARYELAGNVILEAMLCGCPVLVSSQSGYAYYVKQFEMGELIYSLKDVQKIAKQINCLLTTPVRKEIWAVKAKQLFQEDLFSRAMVAVDGLENLKGVSDSNVQQFVSNQNLCWALLPNLRDSKQLIIQLQESFNKGTGFDFIKQIQGVSVRKMPDRETVRFINGDKTYYVKRHFGVGWWEIAKNLLQLRLPVIGAANEWTALQKLSALDIPSLQAVAYGIQGRNPARQESFVITEELSDVVQLDHFLQNHSLSIQQKVSLIQKVAHIAREMHAAGINHRDFYLCHFMLKQPWELVSHPQVFIIDLHRAQIRSKVPERWLVKDLAGLYFSSMSLPISLRDRLRFLRFYYQKSLVDMFTQEKNILSKIEAKAKRLYKKHE
;
A
#
# COMPACT_ATOMS: atom_id res chain seq x y z
N MET A 1 -5.93 -9.62 28.73
CA MET A 1 -6.64 -8.34 28.49
C MET A 1 -8.13 -8.59 28.27
N LYS A 2 -8.98 -7.57 28.36
CA LYS A 2 -10.37 -7.62 27.83
C LYS A 2 -10.37 -7.12 26.39
N LEU A 3 -10.38 -8.05 25.45
CA LEU A 3 -10.28 -7.79 24.01
C LEU A 3 -11.65 -7.88 23.35
N ALA A 4 -12.08 -6.80 22.69
CA ALA A 4 -13.20 -6.84 21.75
C ALA A 4 -12.70 -7.07 20.33
N ILE A 5 -13.36 -7.97 19.61
CA ILE A 5 -13.12 -8.22 18.19
C ILE A 5 -14.39 -7.88 17.40
N ALA A 6 -14.27 -7.08 16.35
CA ALA A 6 -15.37 -6.77 15.44
C ALA A 6 -15.13 -7.36 14.05
N ILE A 7 -16.08 -8.16 13.55
CA ILE A 7 -16.08 -8.73 12.20
C ILE A 7 -17.51 -8.73 11.67
N PHE A 8 -17.74 -8.32 10.42
CA PHE A 8 -19.10 -8.23 9.88
C PHE A 8 -19.79 -9.60 9.84
N ARG A 9 -19.10 -10.62 9.30
CA ARG A 9 -19.62 -11.98 9.18
C ARG A 9 -18.54 -13.02 9.42
N TYR A 10 -18.89 -14.08 10.13
CA TYR A 10 -18.05 -15.24 10.33
C TYR A 10 -18.55 -16.49 9.59
N PHE A 11 -17.65 -17.18 8.91
CA PHE A 11 -17.82 -18.49 8.27
C PHE A 11 -16.44 -19.16 8.14
N PRO A 12 -16.32 -20.50 8.18
CA PRO A 12 -15.04 -21.17 8.43
C PRO A 12 -14.07 -21.20 7.22
N TYR A 13 -14.56 -20.89 6.01
CA TYR A 13 -13.80 -21.11 4.77
C TYR A 13 -13.02 -19.88 4.28
N GLY A 14 -13.24 -18.71 4.88
CA GLY A 14 -12.59 -17.47 4.46
C GLY A 14 -11.22 -17.25 5.12
N GLY A 15 -10.29 -16.59 4.41
CA GLY A 15 -8.97 -16.26 4.96
C GLY A 15 -9.06 -15.34 6.18
N LEU A 16 -9.77 -14.21 6.03
CA LEU A 16 -9.99 -13.23 7.09
C LEU A 16 -10.64 -13.84 8.34
N GLN A 17 -11.63 -14.71 8.14
CA GLN A 17 -12.35 -15.39 9.23
C GLN A 17 -11.45 -16.37 9.99
N ARG A 18 -10.59 -17.10 9.27
CA ARG A 18 -9.60 -17.99 9.88
C ARG A 18 -8.54 -17.22 10.67
N ASP A 19 -8.04 -16.12 10.11
CA ASP A 19 -7.11 -15.23 10.82
C ASP A 19 -7.73 -14.70 12.12
N MET A 20 -8.98 -14.27 12.08
CA MET A 20 -9.73 -13.83 13.27
C MET A 20 -9.85 -14.94 14.31
N LYS A 21 -10.25 -16.15 13.88
CA LYS A 21 -10.37 -17.31 14.77
C LYS A 21 -9.03 -17.63 15.44
N PHE A 22 -7.94 -17.74 14.68
CA PHE A 22 -6.64 -18.10 15.24
C PHE A 22 -6.08 -17.03 16.19
N ILE A 23 -6.30 -15.75 15.90
CA ILE A 23 -5.92 -14.65 16.79
C ILE A 23 -6.74 -14.71 18.09
N ALA A 24 -8.05 -14.96 18.01
CA ALA A 24 -8.91 -15.11 19.18
C ALA A 24 -8.51 -16.32 20.04
N GLU A 25 -8.25 -17.48 19.43
CA GLU A 25 -7.82 -18.69 20.13
C GLU A 25 -6.46 -18.50 20.81
N GLU A 26 -5.50 -17.86 20.15
CA GLU A 26 -4.20 -17.56 20.74
C GLU A 26 -4.33 -16.57 21.91
N ALA A 27 -5.18 -15.54 21.81
CA ALA A 27 -5.45 -14.62 22.91
C ALA A 27 -6.08 -15.34 24.12
N ILE A 28 -7.06 -16.22 23.89
CA ILE A 28 -7.70 -17.02 24.94
C ILE A 28 -6.68 -17.96 25.61
N LYS A 29 -5.84 -18.62 24.81
CA LYS A 29 -4.77 -19.50 25.30
C LYS A 29 -3.80 -18.76 26.24
N ARG A 30 -3.55 -17.47 26.01
CA ARG A 30 -2.76 -16.59 26.89
C ARG A 30 -3.56 -15.99 28.06
N GLY A 31 -4.76 -16.48 28.33
CA GLY A 31 -5.59 -16.07 29.45
C GLY A 31 -6.32 -14.74 29.25
N HIS A 32 -6.50 -14.28 28.01
CA HIS A 32 -7.29 -13.07 27.74
C HIS A 32 -8.78 -13.37 27.63
N GLN A 33 -9.60 -12.40 28.01
CA GLN A 33 -11.05 -12.45 27.83
C GLN A 33 -11.37 -11.87 26.46
N VAL A 34 -11.99 -12.67 25.58
CA VAL A 34 -12.29 -12.28 24.20
C VAL A 34 -13.80 -12.22 24.01
N THR A 35 -14.29 -11.06 23.57
CA THR A 35 -15.67 -10.86 23.11
C THR A 35 -15.67 -10.57 21.62
N ILE A 36 -16.46 -11.32 20.85
CA ILE A 36 -16.55 -11.19 19.39
C ILE A 36 -17.92 -10.63 19.02
N PHE A 37 -17.92 -9.47 18.38
CA PHE A 37 -19.08 -8.83 17.78
C PHE A 37 -19.16 -9.16 16.30
N CYS A 38 -20.27 -9.75 15.87
CA CYS A 38 -20.53 -10.04 14.46
C CYS A 38 -22.00 -9.91 14.13
N GLY A 39 -22.36 -9.73 12.85
CA GLY A 39 -23.79 -9.70 12.47
C GLY A 39 -24.32 -11.05 12.00
N ASP A 40 -23.44 -12.02 11.76
CA ASP A 40 -23.78 -13.39 11.39
C ASP A 40 -22.63 -14.33 11.77
N TRP A 41 -22.96 -15.52 12.27
CA TRP A 41 -22.01 -16.57 12.66
C TRP A 41 -22.40 -17.93 12.08
N GLN A 42 -21.51 -18.51 11.27
CA GLN A 42 -21.69 -19.82 10.66
C GLN A 42 -20.56 -20.76 11.06
N GLY A 43 -20.91 -21.96 11.51
CA GLY A 43 -19.96 -22.99 11.96
C GLY A 43 -19.77 -23.03 13.47
N GLU A 44 -18.79 -23.82 13.92
CA GLU A 44 -18.52 -24.06 15.34
C GLU A 44 -18.10 -22.78 16.07
N LYS A 45 -18.61 -22.60 17.29
CA LYS A 45 -18.24 -21.50 18.16
C LYS A 45 -16.84 -21.73 18.76
N ILE A 46 -16.11 -20.66 18.99
CA ILE A 46 -14.79 -20.72 19.65
C ILE A 46 -15.03 -20.94 21.15
N PRO A 47 -14.50 -22.03 21.75
CA PRO A 47 -14.63 -22.26 23.18
C PRO A 47 -14.05 -21.09 23.99
N ALA A 48 -14.72 -20.71 25.09
CA ALA A 48 -14.37 -19.59 25.97
C ALA A 48 -14.43 -18.16 25.37
N ALA A 49 -14.83 -18.00 24.10
CA ALA A 49 -15.13 -16.68 23.54
C ALA A 49 -16.60 -16.27 23.81
N ASP A 50 -16.83 -15.03 24.22
CA ASP A 50 -18.17 -14.44 24.31
C ASP A 50 -18.59 -13.93 22.91
N ILE A 51 -19.51 -14.64 22.25
CA ILE A 51 -19.94 -14.29 20.88
C ILE A 51 -21.27 -13.52 20.96
N ARG A 52 -21.21 -12.23 20.61
CA ARG A 52 -22.35 -11.31 20.56
C ARG A 52 -22.76 -11.06 19.11
N VAL A 53 -23.87 -11.68 18.71
CA VAL A 53 -24.45 -11.47 17.38
C VAL A 53 -25.34 -10.22 17.40
N ILE A 54 -24.98 -9.21 16.61
CA ILE A 54 -25.74 -7.98 16.41
C ILE A 54 -26.69 -8.21 15.25
N ASP A 55 -27.96 -8.44 15.54
CA ASP A 55 -28.97 -8.71 14.52
C ASP A 55 -29.12 -7.53 13.56
N THR A 56 -28.66 -7.75 12.33
CA THR A 56 -29.00 -6.91 11.19
C THR A 56 -29.97 -7.69 10.31
N PHE A 57 -31.27 -7.44 10.47
CA PHE A 57 -32.40 -7.99 9.70
C PHE A 57 -32.31 -7.89 8.15
N VAL A 58 -31.19 -7.40 7.60
CA VAL A 58 -30.95 -7.14 6.19
C VAL A 58 -29.75 -7.97 5.74
N TRP A 59 -29.84 -8.59 4.57
CA TRP A 59 -28.68 -9.18 3.89
C TRP A 59 -27.51 -8.18 3.88
N PHE A 60 -26.27 -8.66 4.04
CA PHE A 60 -25.03 -7.87 4.09
C PHE A 60 -24.67 -7.21 2.74
N ASN A 61 -25.57 -6.36 2.26
CA ASN A 61 -25.35 -5.35 1.23
C ASN A 61 -24.88 -4.05 1.92
N ILE A 62 -24.85 -2.94 1.18
CA ILE A 62 -24.39 -1.63 1.67
C ILE A 62 -25.22 -1.15 2.88
N ALA A 63 -26.53 -1.39 2.85
CA ALA A 63 -27.42 -1.03 3.95
C ALA A 63 -27.18 -1.92 5.18
N GLY A 64 -26.93 -3.22 4.97
CA GLY A 64 -26.53 -4.14 6.03
C GLY A 64 -25.25 -3.70 6.74
N VAL A 65 -24.19 -3.38 5.98
CA VAL A 65 -22.91 -2.88 6.52
C VAL A 65 -23.11 -1.60 7.35
N ARG A 66 -23.85 -0.61 6.82
CA ARG A 66 -24.11 0.63 7.55
C ARG A 66 -24.94 0.39 8.82
N ARG A 67 -25.94 -0.50 8.76
CA ARG A 67 -26.79 -0.83 9.91
C ARG A 67 -26.00 -1.57 10.98
N PHE A 68 -25.12 -2.49 10.59
CA PHE A 68 -24.21 -3.17 11.50
C PHE A 68 -23.35 -2.17 12.27
N VAL A 69 -22.66 -1.25 11.58
CA VAL A 69 -21.79 -0.26 12.24
C VAL A 69 -22.59 0.61 13.23
N LYS A 70 -23.76 1.11 12.84
CA LYS A 70 -24.62 1.90 13.74
C LYS A 70 -25.14 1.10 14.94
N ALA A 71 -25.45 -0.19 14.75
CA ALA A 71 -25.93 -1.05 15.82
C ALA A 71 -24.77 -1.43 16.76
N PHE A 72 -23.59 -1.68 16.21
CA PHE A 72 -22.36 -1.89 16.95
C PHE A 72 -22.02 -0.67 17.81
N GLU A 73 -22.04 0.54 17.26
CA GLU A 73 -21.79 1.78 18.03
C GLU A 73 -22.74 1.95 19.23
N LYS A 74 -23.97 1.44 19.14
CA LYS A 74 -24.94 1.47 20.25
C LYS A 74 -24.72 0.36 21.28
N ALA A 75 -24.30 -0.82 20.82
CA ALA A 75 -24.12 -2.00 21.66
C ALA A 75 -22.72 -2.06 22.31
N PHE A 76 -21.73 -1.39 21.71
CA PHE A 76 -20.35 -1.40 22.15
C PHE A 76 -20.13 -0.33 23.23
N ASN A 77 -19.89 -0.78 24.45
CA ASN A 77 -19.49 0.08 25.55
C ASN A 77 -17.95 0.10 25.68
N ARG A 78 -17.33 1.23 25.36
CA ARG A 78 -15.87 1.37 25.39
C ARG A 78 -15.25 1.04 26.76
N SER A 79 -15.93 1.35 27.85
CA SER A 79 -15.41 1.15 29.21
C SER A 79 -15.25 -0.32 29.62
N GLU A 80 -15.88 -1.25 28.90
CA GLU A 80 -15.79 -2.70 29.15
C GLU A 80 -14.51 -3.33 28.61
N PHE A 81 -13.86 -2.69 27.64
CA PHE A 81 -12.79 -3.29 26.85
C PHE A 81 -11.52 -2.43 26.87
N GLU A 82 -10.38 -3.10 26.90
CA GLU A 82 -9.08 -2.43 26.84
C GLU A 82 -8.68 -2.11 25.39
N LEU A 83 -9.05 -2.98 24.45
CA LEU A 83 -8.78 -2.82 23.01
C LEU A 83 -9.95 -3.32 22.17
N LEU A 84 -10.16 -2.64 21.03
CA LEU A 84 -11.06 -3.04 19.95
C LEU A 84 -10.25 -3.35 18.68
N LEU A 85 -10.24 -4.62 18.29
CA LEU A 85 -9.63 -5.13 17.06
C LEU A 85 -10.70 -5.34 15.98
N GLY A 86 -10.59 -4.63 14.86
CA GLY A 86 -11.48 -4.80 13.71
C GLY A 86 -10.86 -5.62 12.59
N PHE A 87 -11.64 -6.56 12.03
CA PHE A 87 -11.30 -7.32 10.81
C PHE A 87 -11.95 -6.74 9.56
N ASN A 88 -12.83 -5.75 9.70
CA ASN A 88 -13.38 -4.98 8.60
C ASN A 88 -13.18 -3.49 8.86
N LYS A 89 -13.02 -2.72 7.78
CA LYS A 89 -12.85 -1.26 7.85
C LYS A 89 -14.13 -0.61 8.38
N MET A 90 -14.02 0.04 9.53
CA MET A 90 -15.08 0.82 10.16
C MET A 90 -14.49 1.86 11.12
N PRO A 91 -15.27 2.89 11.50
CA PRO A 91 -14.83 3.88 12.49
C PRO A 91 -14.61 3.29 13.88
N GLY A 92 -13.79 3.94 14.70
CA GLY A 92 -13.67 3.69 16.14
C GLY A 92 -12.78 2.51 16.57
N LEU A 93 -12.07 1.88 15.64
CA LEU A 93 -11.14 0.78 15.94
C LEU A 93 -9.87 1.30 16.64
N ASP A 94 -9.34 0.55 17.62
CA ASP A 94 -7.96 0.79 18.08
C ASP A 94 -6.97 0.15 17.13
N VAL A 95 -7.27 -1.11 16.75
CA VAL A 95 -6.41 -1.91 15.89
C VAL A 95 -7.23 -2.40 14.72
N TYR A 96 -6.69 -2.25 13.51
CA TYR A 96 -7.29 -2.79 12.30
C TYR A 96 -6.42 -3.91 11.71
N PHE A 97 -6.97 -5.11 11.61
CA PHE A 97 -6.36 -6.20 10.86
C PHE A 97 -6.69 -6.04 9.37
N ALA A 98 -5.70 -5.66 8.58
CA ALA A 98 -5.87 -5.29 7.19
C ALA A 98 -5.93 -6.50 6.25
N GLY A 99 -6.94 -7.36 6.42
CA GLY A 99 -7.15 -8.56 5.59
C GLY A 99 -7.88 -8.31 4.25
N ASP A 100 -8.24 -7.06 3.94
CA ASP A 100 -8.86 -6.65 2.67
C ASP A 100 -7.94 -5.76 1.82
N THR A 101 -8.05 -5.86 0.49
CA THR A 101 -7.37 -4.95 -0.45
C THR A 101 -7.77 -3.49 -0.20
N CYS A 102 -6.89 -2.54 -0.53
CA CYS A 102 -7.20 -1.11 -0.53
C CYS A 102 -8.30 -0.79 -1.57
N PHE A 103 -9.47 -0.35 -1.10
CA PHE A 103 -10.62 -0.07 -1.95
C PHE A 103 -10.40 1.21 -2.76
N ALA A 104 -9.73 2.23 -2.20
CA ALA A 104 -9.33 3.43 -2.92
C ALA A 104 -8.47 3.10 -4.14
N GLU A 105 -7.54 2.16 -4.03
CA GLU A 105 -6.70 1.74 -5.15
C GLU A 105 -7.56 1.23 -6.32
N LYS A 106 -8.54 0.37 -6.04
CA LYS A 106 -9.50 -0.10 -7.05
C LYS A 106 -10.40 1.03 -7.57
N ALA A 107 -10.93 1.86 -6.69
CA ALA A 107 -11.93 2.87 -7.02
C ALA A 107 -11.36 4.05 -7.84
N TYR A 108 -10.12 4.46 -7.55
CA TYR A 108 -9.44 5.55 -8.23
C TYR A 108 -8.48 5.09 -9.33
N GLY A 109 -7.94 3.87 -9.24
CA GLY A 109 -7.03 3.30 -10.23
C GLY A 109 -7.75 2.70 -11.44
N ASP A 110 -8.72 1.84 -11.19
CA ASP A 110 -9.28 0.95 -12.22
C ASP A 110 -10.70 1.32 -12.68
N ARG A 111 -11.34 2.26 -11.99
CA ARG A 111 -12.75 2.59 -12.18
C ARG A 111 -12.96 4.03 -12.61
N SER A 112 -14.08 4.25 -13.29
CA SER A 112 -14.48 5.58 -13.76
C SER A 112 -14.90 6.49 -12.61
N TRP A 113 -14.99 7.79 -12.88
CA TRP A 113 -15.45 8.75 -11.88
C TRP A 113 -16.90 8.48 -11.42
N PHE A 114 -17.78 8.02 -12.32
CA PHE A 114 -19.16 7.64 -11.99
C PHE A 114 -19.24 6.51 -10.96
N TYR A 115 -18.33 5.52 -11.04
CA TYR A 115 -18.26 4.43 -10.07
C TYR A 115 -18.06 4.96 -8.63
N ARG A 116 -17.34 6.07 -8.48
CA ARG A 116 -17.05 6.70 -7.17
C ARG A 116 -18.23 7.50 -6.62
N LEU A 117 -19.18 7.90 -7.46
CA LEU A 117 -20.40 8.59 -7.01
C LEU A 117 -21.44 7.62 -6.42
N ALA A 118 -21.35 6.33 -6.76
CA ALA A 118 -22.30 5.33 -6.27
C ALA A 118 -22.29 5.27 -4.73
N PRO A 119 -23.47 5.15 -4.06
CA PRO A 119 -23.56 5.06 -2.61
C PRO A 119 -22.68 3.96 -2.00
N ARG A 120 -22.52 2.85 -2.72
CA ARG A 120 -21.59 1.76 -2.36
C ARG A 120 -20.17 2.26 -2.17
N SER A 121 -19.65 2.92 -3.20
CA SER A 121 -18.25 3.33 -3.26
C SER A 121 -17.97 4.43 -2.24
N ARG A 122 -18.90 5.38 -2.06
CA ARG A 122 -18.78 6.40 -1.01
C ARG A 122 -18.69 5.77 0.37
N LEU A 123 -19.59 4.85 0.72
CA LEU A 123 -19.56 4.19 2.04
C LEU A 123 -18.21 3.49 2.30
N TYR A 124 -17.72 2.70 1.34
CA TYR A 124 -16.45 1.98 1.53
C TYR A 124 -15.24 2.93 1.58
N LEU A 125 -15.24 4.02 0.79
CA LEU A 125 -14.18 5.03 0.87
C LEU A 125 -14.21 5.75 2.22
N ASP A 126 -15.39 6.11 2.72
CA ASP A 126 -15.56 6.79 4.01
C ASP A 126 -15.09 5.89 5.16
N TYR A 127 -15.42 4.60 5.14
CA TYR A 127 -14.98 3.65 6.15
C TYR A 127 -13.48 3.32 6.06
N GLU A 128 -12.93 3.31 4.85
CA GLU A 128 -11.50 3.15 4.65
C GLU A 128 -10.72 4.38 5.16
N GLU A 129 -11.20 5.60 4.89
CA GLU A 129 -10.65 6.84 5.45
C GLU A 129 -10.75 6.84 6.98
N SER A 130 -11.90 6.45 7.53
CA SER A 130 -12.12 6.40 8.99
C SER A 130 -11.28 5.35 9.71
N GLY A 131 -10.79 4.32 9.00
CA GLY A 131 -9.95 3.27 9.57
C GLY A 131 -8.46 3.46 9.31
N LEU A 132 -8.08 4.07 8.18
CA LEU A 132 -6.69 4.10 7.68
C LEU A 132 -6.11 5.51 7.57
N GLY A 133 -6.97 6.54 7.55
CA GLY A 133 -6.56 7.95 7.55
C GLY A 133 -5.83 8.34 8.83
N GLU A 134 -5.41 9.61 8.91
CA GLU A 134 -4.61 10.14 10.03
C GLU A 134 -5.28 9.93 11.40
N GLN A 135 -6.61 10.08 11.46
CA GLN A 135 -7.44 9.91 12.66
C GLN A 135 -8.09 8.52 12.75
N GLY A 136 -7.62 7.56 11.94
CA GLY A 136 -8.15 6.20 11.90
C GLY A 136 -7.68 5.33 13.07
N ALA A 137 -7.54 4.03 12.82
CA ALA A 137 -7.04 3.10 13.83
C ALA A 137 -5.69 3.56 14.40
N LYS A 138 -5.51 3.39 15.71
CA LYS A 138 -4.26 3.68 16.41
C LYS A 138 -3.13 2.82 15.83
N HIS A 139 -3.44 1.58 15.49
CA HIS A 139 -2.50 0.62 14.90
C HIS A 139 -3.14 -0.24 13.81
N ILE A 140 -2.32 -0.72 12.86
CA ILE A 140 -2.76 -1.48 11.69
C ILE A 140 -1.83 -2.67 11.51
N PHE A 141 -2.40 -3.86 11.48
CA PHE A 141 -1.72 -5.10 11.10
C PHE A 141 -1.87 -5.30 9.60
N CYS A 142 -0.78 -5.05 8.84
CA CYS A 142 -0.74 -5.24 7.39
C CYS A 142 -0.23 -6.63 7.04
N LEU A 143 -0.72 -7.23 5.94
CA LEU A 143 -0.33 -8.58 5.56
C LEU A 143 0.85 -8.64 4.58
N VAL A 144 1.00 -7.61 3.76
CA VAL A 144 2.03 -7.57 2.69
C VAL A 144 2.66 -6.19 2.55
N PRO A 145 3.95 -6.08 2.19
CA PRO A 145 4.63 -4.80 2.00
C PRO A 145 3.97 -3.88 0.98
N GLN A 146 3.39 -4.45 -0.09
CA GLN A 146 2.69 -3.70 -1.14
C GLN A 146 1.48 -2.95 -0.60
N GLN A 147 0.79 -3.52 0.40
CA GLN A 147 -0.35 -2.88 1.06
C GLN A 147 0.09 -1.62 1.79
N ILE A 148 1.22 -1.66 2.51
CA ILE A 148 1.78 -0.50 3.22
C ILE A 148 1.95 0.69 2.26
N ARG A 149 2.51 0.44 1.07
CA ARG A 149 2.68 1.48 0.04
C ARG A 149 1.35 2.00 -0.49
N SER A 150 0.34 1.14 -0.64
CA SER A 150 -1.00 1.54 -1.04
C SER A 150 -1.65 2.43 0.03
N LEU A 151 -1.54 2.08 1.31
CA LEU A 151 -2.05 2.88 2.42
C LEU A 151 -1.36 4.25 2.51
N ALA A 152 -0.04 4.28 2.42
CA ALA A 152 0.74 5.52 2.35
C ALA A 152 0.30 6.41 1.16
N ARG A 153 0.05 5.80 -0.01
CA ARG A 153 -0.38 6.52 -1.21
C ARG A 153 -1.77 7.12 -1.08
N TRP A 154 -2.73 6.38 -0.54
CA TRP A 154 -4.15 6.78 -0.57
C TRP A 154 -4.58 7.54 0.67
N TYR A 155 -3.99 7.24 1.83
CA TYR A 155 -4.41 7.74 3.14
C TYR A 155 -3.30 8.45 3.92
N SER A 156 -2.09 8.57 3.34
CA SER A 156 -0.91 9.07 4.05
C SER A 156 -0.68 8.35 5.39
N THR A 157 -1.05 7.06 5.47
CA THR A 157 -0.95 6.28 6.70
C THR A 157 0.51 6.20 7.14
N SER A 158 0.82 6.74 8.32
CA SER A 158 2.15 6.64 8.92
C SER A 158 2.55 5.19 9.13
N LYS A 159 3.82 4.87 8.80
CA LYS A 159 4.42 3.56 9.00
C LYS A 159 4.54 3.16 10.46
N ASP A 160 4.63 4.13 11.37
CA ASP A 160 4.72 3.85 12.81
C ASP A 160 3.45 3.21 13.36
N ARG A 161 2.32 3.40 12.68
CA ARG A 161 1.04 2.73 12.99
C ARG A 161 0.91 1.37 12.32
N ILE A 162 1.94 0.88 11.63
CA ILE A 162 1.85 -0.33 10.83
C ILE A 162 2.83 -1.37 11.37
N THR A 163 2.32 -2.57 11.67
CA THR A 163 3.15 -3.76 11.79
C THR A 163 2.86 -4.68 10.62
N LEU A 164 3.90 -5.08 9.90
CA LEU A 164 3.80 -6.12 8.90
C LEU A 164 3.69 -7.48 9.62
N MET A 165 2.59 -8.18 9.38
CA MET A 165 2.35 -9.51 9.92
C MET A 165 3.05 -10.56 9.05
N PRO A 166 3.61 -11.61 9.66
CA PRO A 166 4.04 -12.77 8.89
C PRO A 166 2.82 -13.47 8.24
N PRO A 167 3.06 -14.33 7.24
CA PRO A 167 2.06 -15.27 6.78
C PRO A 167 1.45 -16.10 7.92
N GLY A 168 0.21 -16.54 7.71
CA GLY A 168 -0.57 -17.35 8.67
C GLY A 168 -0.97 -18.66 8.03
N ILE A 169 0.01 -19.39 7.48
CA ILE A 169 -0.24 -20.65 6.78
C ILE A 169 -0.65 -21.71 7.80
N SER A 170 -1.71 -22.47 7.47
CA SER A 170 -2.13 -23.57 8.34
C SER A 170 -1.25 -24.79 8.11
N LYS A 171 -0.67 -25.35 9.17
CA LYS A 171 0.09 -26.61 9.07
C LYS A 171 -0.75 -27.77 8.53
N SER A 172 -2.06 -27.78 8.83
CA SER A 172 -2.98 -28.79 8.29
C SER A 172 -3.18 -28.69 6.77
N HIS A 173 -2.91 -27.52 6.16
CA HIS A 173 -3.05 -27.34 4.71
C HIS A 173 -1.84 -27.86 3.92
N ILE A 174 -0.75 -28.18 4.60
CA ILE A 174 0.48 -28.70 3.99
C ILE A 174 0.82 -30.11 4.46
N ALA A 175 0.11 -30.63 5.46
CA ALA A 175 0.27 -31.98 5.98
C ALA A 175 -0.47 -32.99 5.10
N CYS A 176 0.27 -33.88 4.45
CA CYS A 176 -0.24 -35.00 3.65
C CYS A 176 0.54 -36.26 4.04
N GLU A 177 -0.16 -37.34 4.36
CA GLU A 177 0.44 -38.61 4.81
C GLU A 177 1.12 -39.34 3.65
N SER A 178 0.44 -39.44 2.50
CA SER A 178 0.96 -40.11 1.30
C SER A 178 0.62 -39.31 0.03
N PRO A 179 1.49 -38.37 -0.38
CA PRO A 179 1.34 -37.57 -1.61
C PRO A 179 1.07 -38.39 -2.88
N GLN A 180 1.72 -39.54 -3.01
CA GLN A 180 1.60 -40.38 -4.20
C GLN A 180 0.23 -41.10 -4.25
N GLU A 181 -0.24 -41.63 -3.13
CA GLU A 181 -1.57 -42.23 -3.03
C GLU A 181 -2.67 -41.19 -3.23
N ALA A 182 -2.50 -39.99 -2.67
CA ALA A 182 -3.41 -38.87 -2.88
C ALA A 182 -3.56 -38.55 -4.37
N LYS A 183 -2.43 -38.48 -5.12
CA LYS A 183 -2.45 -38.24 -6.56
C LYS A 183 -3.16 -39.37 -7.30
N THR A 184 -2.79 -40.63 -7.02
CA THR A 184 -3.42 -41.80 -7.65
C THR A 184 -4.91 -41.86 -7.41
N LYS A 185 -5.37 -41.55 -6.19
CA LYS A 185 -6.78 -41.47 -5.84
C LYS A 185 -7.50 -40.38 -6.62
N ILE A 186 -6.95 -39.18 -6.69
CA ILE A 186 -7.53 -38.07 -7.46
C ILE A 186 -7.69 -38.45 -8.93
N LEU A 187 -6.66 -39.03 -9.56
CA LEU A 187 -6.71 -39.43 -10.96
C LEU A 187 -7.71 -40.57 -11.21
N THR A 188 -7.83 -41.51 -10.27
CA THR A 188 -8.82 -42.60 -10.31
C THR A 188 -10.24 -42.06 -10.19
N ASP A 189 -10.51 -41.17 -9.23
CA ASP A 189 -11.82 -40.56 -9.00
C ASP A 189 -12.28 -39.72 -10.21
N LEU A 190 -11.33 -39.16 -10.98
CA LEU A 190 -11.59 -38.41 -12.21
C LEU A 190 -11.66 -39.29 -13.47
N ASN A 191 -11.38 -40.59 -13.36
CA ASN A 191 -11.32 -41.55 -14.47
C ASN A 191 -10.37 -41.11 -15.61
N VAL A 192 -9.16 -40.71 -15.24
CA VAL A 192 -8.11 -40.27 -16.17
C VAL A 192 -6.83 -41.11 -16.03
N ASP A 193 -5.93 -40.99 -17.00
CA ASP A 193 -4.63 -41.69 -16.99
C ASP A 193 -3.81 -41.32 -15.73
N GLN A 194 -3.23 -42.33 -15.09
CA GLN A 194 -2.37 -42.19 -13.92
C GLN A 194 -1.06 -41.42 -14.21
N ALA A 195 -0.64 -41.37 -15.49
CA ALA A 195 0.49 -40.54 -15.92
C ALA A 195 0.14 -39.05 -16.08
N SER A 196 -1.14 -38.68 -15.96
CA SER A 196 -1.58 -37.29 -16.19
C SER A 196 -0.91 -36.30 -15.24
N LYS A 197 -0.49 -35.16 -15.80
CA LYS A 197 -0.04 -34.00 -15.03
C LYS A 197 -1.25 -33.20 -14.53
N ILE A 198 -1.21 -32.75 -13.28
CA ILE A 198 -2.28 -31.95 -12.67
C ILE A 198 -1.87 -30.49 -12.60
N ILE A 199 -2.55 -29.63 -13.36
CA ILE A 199 -2.49 -28.17 -13.17
C ILE A 199 -3.64 -27.78 -12.24
N LEU A 200 -3.31 -27.25 -11.06
CA LEU A 200 -4.28 -26.92 -10.02
C LEU A 200 -4.62 -25.44 -10.03
N CYS A 201 -5.91 -25.13 -10.03
CA CYS A 201 -6.46 -23.84 -9.67
C CYS A 201 -7.23 -23.97 -8.36
N LEU A 202 -6.73 -23.35 -7.30
CA LEU A 202 -7.30 -23.47 -5.96
C LEU A 202 -7.78 -22.12 -5.41
N GLY A 203 -9.05 -22.06 -5.01
CA GLY A 203 -9.66 -20.94 -4.29
C GLY A 203 -11.09 -20.60 -4.70
N SER A 204 -11.84 -19.99 -3.76
CA SER A 204 -13.20 -19.47 -4.00
C SER A 204 -13.19 -18.11 -4.71
N GLY A 205 -14.27 -17.79 -5.44
CA GLY A 205 -14.38 -16.57 -6.24
C GLY A 205 -13.62 -16.67 -7.56
N PHE A 206 -14.07 -17.56 -8.45
CA PHE A 206 -13.38 -17.98 -9.66
C PHE A 206 -12.94 -16.81 -10.57
N ARG A 207 -13.73 -15.74 -10.64
CA ARG A 207 -13.38 -14.54 -11.43
C ARG A 207 -12.21 -13.77 -10.83
N THR A 208 -12.16 -13.66 -9.51
CA THR A 208 -11.07 -12.98 -8.80
C THR A 208 -9.78 -13.78 -8.93
N LYS A 209 -9.88 -15.11 -8.84
CA LYS A 209 -8.76 -16.06 -8.98
C LYS A 209 -8.30 -16.29 -10.42
N GLY A 210 -9.08 -15.82 -11.40
CA GLY A 210 -8.72 -15.88 -12.82
C GLY A 210 -8.94 -17.24 -13.47
N VAL A 211 -9.92 -18.04 -13.01
CA VAL A 211 -10.21 -19.37 -13.58
C VAL A 211 -10.50 -19.31 -15.09
N ASP A 212 -11.12 -18.24 -15.56
CA ASP A 212 -11.31 -18.00 -17.00
C ASP A 212 -9.98 -17.87 -17.75
N ILE A 213 -9.01 -17.16 -17.18
CA ILE A 213 -7.66 -17.03 -17.75
C ILE A 213 -6.92 -18.36 -17.70
N SER A 214 -7.11 -19.13 -16.61
CA SER A 214 -6.56 -20.48 -16.49
C SER A 214 -7.07 -21.40 -17.59
N ILE A 215 -8.37 -21.38 -17.88
CA ILE A 215 -8.99 -22.17 -18.95
C ILE A 215 -8.47 -21.73 -20.33
N ASP A 216 -8.43 -20.42 -20.61
CA ASP A 216 -7.93 -19.91 -21.90
C ASP A 216 -6.46 -20.29 -22.13
N SER A 217 -5.60 -20.16 -21.10
CA SER A 217 -4.18 -20.49 -21.19
C SER A 217 -3.93 -21.99 -21.23
N PHE A 218 -4.74 -22.77 -20.52
CA PHE A 218 -4.71 -24.22 -20.59
C PHE A 218 -5.11 -24.72 -21.99
N ALA A 219 -6.13 -24.14 -22.63
CA ALA A 219 -6.51 -24.52 -24.00
C ALA A 219 -5.37 -24.34 -25.01
N VAL A 220 -4.65 -23.21 -24.92
CA VAL A 220 -3.48 -22.93 -25.78
C VAL A 220 -2.33 -23.90 -25.51
N PHE A 221 -2.09 -24.22 -24.24
CA PHE A 221 -1.09 -25.21 -23.84
C PHE A 221 -1.46 -26.62 -24.33
N HIS A 222 -2.71 -27.04 -24.10
CA HIS A 222 -3.23 -28.37 -24.40
C HIS A 222 -3.17 -28.72 -25.88
N ALA A 223 -3.30 -27.72 -26.76
CA ALA A 223 -3.14 -27.91 -28.20
C ALA A 223 -1.76 -28.49 -28.60
N ASN A 224 -0.74 -28.39 -27.73
CA ASN A 224 0.60 -28.92 -27.96
C ASN A 224 0.99 -30.05 -26.97
N ASP A 225 0.26 -30.25 -25.86
CA ASP A 225 0.51 -31.29 -24.85
C ASP A 225 -0.84 -31.81 -24.28
N SER A 226 -1.20 -33.04 -24.64
CA SER A 226 -2.45 -33.66 -24.22
C SER A 226 -2.37 -34.42 -22.89
N GLY A 227 -1.19 -34.50 -22.27
CA GLY A 227 -0.91 -35.30 -21.08
C GLY A 227 -1.23 -34.62 -19.74
N ALA A 228 -1.89 -33.46 -19.76
CA ALA A 228 -2.25 -32.72 -18.55
C ALA A 228 -3.76 -32.50 -18.44
N LEU A 229 -4.23 -32.29 -17.21
CA LEU A 229 -5.57 -31.84 -16.88
C LEU A 229 -5.53 -30.55 -16.04
N LEU A 230 -6.62 -29.78 -16.11
CA LEU A 230 -6.85 -28.61 -15.27
C LEU A 230 -7.85 -28.97 -14.17
N LEU A 231 -7.41 -28.94 -12.92
CA LEU A 231 -8.22 -29.23 -11.74
C LEU A 231 -8.58 -27.92 -11.03
N VAL A 232 -9.88 -27.60 -10.96
CA VAL A 232 -10.40 -26.40 -10.29
C VAL A 232 -11.09 -26.81 -8.98
N ALA A 233 -10.50 -26.38 -7.86
CA ALA A 233 -11.00 -26.64 -6.51
C ALA A 233 -11.34 -25.32 -5.80
N GLY A 234 -12.54 -25.21 -5.23
CA GLY A 234 -13.03 -24.00 -4.57
C GLY A 234 -14.55 -23.86 -4.65
N GLY A 235 -15.11 -22.94 -3.85
CA GLY A 235 -16.54 -22.65 -3.83
C GLY A 235 -16.92 -21.44 -4.68
N ASP A 236 -17.54 -21.67 -5.83
CA ASP A 236 -18.23 -20.69 -6.69
C ASP A 236 -19.08 -21.45 -7.73
N ASP A 237 -19.90 -20.75 -8.52
CA ASP A 237 -20.66 -21.35 -9.62
C ASP A 237 -19.73 -21.70 -10.81
N PRO A 238 -19.58 -22.99 -11.17
CA PRO A 238 -18.70 -23.42 -12.26
C PRO A 238 -19.33 -23.28 -13.65
N GLU A 239 -20.64 -23.04 -13.77
CA GLU A 239 -21.38 -23.27 -15.02
C GLU A 239 -20.84 -22.45 -16.20
N LYS A 240 -20.63 -21.15 -16.00
CA LYS A 240 -20.04 -20.28 -17.04
C LYS A 240 -18.63 -20.71 -17.48
N TYR A 241 -17.87 -21.36 -16.60
CA TYR A 241 -16.52 -21.84 -16.88
C TYR A 241 -16.54 -23.20 -17.57
N ARG A 242 -17.50 -24.08 -17.23
CA ARG A 242 -17.77 -25.30 -18.00
C ARG A 242 -18.16 -24.97 -19.44
N GLN A 243 -19.00 -23.96 -19.64
CA GLN A 243 -19.35 -23.48 -20.98
C GLN A 243 -18.14 -22.91 -21.73
N GLN A 244 -17.22 -22.23 -21.04
CA GLN A 244 -15.97 -21.77 -21.64
C GLN A 244 -15.08 -22.94 -22.09
N ALA A 245 -14.89 -23.95 -21.24
CA ALA A 245 -14.13 -25.16 -21.58
C ALA A 245 -14.73 -25.91 -22.78
N LYS A 246 -16.07 -26.03 -22.83
CA LYS A 246 -16.79 -26.63 -23.97
C LYS A 246 -16.57 -25.85 -25.27
N LYS A 247 -16.63 -24.52 -25.22
CA LYS A 247 -16.38 -23.66 -26.41
C LYS A 247 -14.95 -23.80 -26.93
N LEU A 248 -14.01 -24.15 -26.07
CA LEU A 248 -12.60 -24.37 -26.40
C LEU A 248 -12.28 -25.85 -26.68
N CYS A 249 -13.29 -26.74 -26.66
CA CYS A 249 -13.15 -28.18 -26.89
C CYS A 249 -12.14 -28.87 -25.96
N ILE A 250 -12.14 -28.50 -24.68
CA ILE A 250 -11.26 -29.07 -23.63
C ILE A 250 -12.05 -29.48 -22.37
N ASP A 251 -13.37 -29.64 -22.47
CA ASP A 251 -14.22 -29.92 -21.32
C ASP A 251 -14.01 -31.31 -20.69
N ASP A 252 -13.43 -32.25 -21.43
CA ASP A 252 -12.97 -33.55 -20.94
C ASP A 252 -11.66 -33.47 -20.14
N LYS A 253 -10.99 -32.31 -20.15
CA LYS A 253 -9.71 -32.06 -19.45
C LYS A 253 -9.80 -31.03 -18.33
N VAL A 254 -10.97 -30.42 -18.12
CA VAL A 254 -11.19 -29.40 -17.08
C VAL A 254 -12.17 -29.93 -16.03
N PHE A 255 -11.67 -30.21 -14.82
CA PHE A 255 -12.45 -30.81 -13.75
C PHE A 255 -12.72 -29.82 -12.62
N PHE A 256 -14.00 -29.63 -12.29
CA PHE A 256 -14.42 -28.81 -11.14
C PHE A 256 -14.83 -29.72 -9.99
N VAL A 257 -14.07 -29.68 -8.90
CA VAL A 257 -14.23 -30.61 -7.75
C VAL A 257 -14.86 -29.96 -6.51
N GLY A 258 -15.25 -28.69 -6.60
CA GLY A 258 -15.90 -27.97 -5.52
C GLY A 258 -14.99 -27.74 -4.30
N HIS A 259 -15.60 -27.55 -3.13
CA HIS A 259 -14.88 -27.34 -1.88
C HIS A 259 -14.27 -28.66 -1.37
N ARG A 260 -13.01 -28.63 -0.94
CA ARG A 260 -12.29 -29.79 -0.37
C ARG A 260 -11.72 -29.44 1.00
N TYR A 261 -11.82 -30.36 1.95
CA TYR A 261 -11.23 -30.22 3.28
C TYR A 261 -9.74 -30.61 3.29
N ALA A 262 -9.37 -31.67 2.57
CA ALA A 262 -7.99 -32.11 2.39
C ALA A 262 -7.30 -31.30 1.27
N VAL A 263 -7.05 -30.01 1.53
CA VAL A 263 -6.36 -29.12 0.58
C VAL A 263 -4.91 -29.57 0.34
N ALA A 264 -4.27 -30.14 1.37
CA ALA A 264 -2.90 -30.64 1.28
C ALA A 264 -2.74 -31.71 0.17
N ASP A 265 -3.68 -32.65 0.08
CA ASP A 265 -3.67 -33.72 -0.93
C ASP A 265 -3.65 -33.14 -2.34
N LEU A 266 -4.44 -32.11 -2.61
CA LEU A 266 -4.47 -31.43 -3.90
C LEU A 266 -3.13 -30.76 -4.21
N LEU A 267 -2.56 -30.05 -3.24
CA LEU A 267 -1.32 -29.30 -3.41
C LEU A 267 -0.11 -30.21 -3.65
N HIS A 268 -0.01 -31.31 -2.89
CA HIS A 268 1.03 -32.32 -3.04
C HIS A 268 0.89 -33.14 -4.34
N SER A 269 -0.34 -33.31 -4.83
CA SER A 269 -0.62 -34.02 -6.09
C SER A 269 -0.42 -33.15 -7.33
N ALA A 270 -0.48 -31.82 -7.19
CA ALA A 270 -0.36 -30.88 -8.29
C ALA A 270 1.06 -30.81 -8.84
N ASP A 271 1.17 -30.83 -10.16
CA ASP A 271 2.45 -30.62 -10.87
C ASP A 271 2.70 -29.13 -11.16
N LEU A 272 1.65 -28.30 -11.10
CA LEU A 272 1.72 -26.84 -11.20
C LEU A 272 0.51 -26.20 -10.50
N LEU A 273 0.73 -25.19 -9.65
CA LEU A 273 -0.34 -24.28 -9.24
C LEU A 273 -0.44 -23.13 -10.25
N LEU A 274 -1.60 -22.97 -10.88
CA LEU A 274 -1.91 -21.84 -11.76
C LEU A 274 -2.81 -20.83 -11.05
N HIS A 275 -2.28 -19.63 -10.77
CA HIS A 275 -2.97 -18.58 -10.01
C HIS A 275 -2.93 -17.20 -10.71
N PRO A 276 -3.59 -17.02 -11.87
CA PRO A 276 -3.65 -15.76 -12.61
C PRO A 276 -4.67 -14.77 -11.99
N ALA A 277 -4.58 -14.57 -10.67
CA ALA A 277 -5.50 -13.72 -9.92
C ALA A 277 -5.46 -12.26 -10.40
N ARG A 278 -6.65 -11.67 -10.53
CA ARG A 278 -6.82 -10.25 -10.91
C ARG A 278 -6.57 -9.31 -9.74
N TYR A 279 -6.97 -9.73 -8.55
CA TYR A 279 -6.78 -8.97 -7.31
C TYR A 279 -6.68 -9.97 -6.17
N GLU A 280 -5.54 -10.00 -5.50
CA GLU A 280 -5.31 -10.89 -4.36
C GLU A 280 -4.43 -10.16 -3.33
N LEU A 281 -4.97 -9.88 -2.15
CA LEU A 281 -4.23 -9.12 -1.13
C LEU A 281 -2.97 -9.86 -0.70
N ALA A 282 -3.08 -11.17 -0.46
CA ALA A 282 -2.01 -12.00 0.05
C ALA A 282 -1.80 -13.21 -0.87
N GLY A 283 -2.72 -14.17 -0.85
CA GLY A 283 -2.60 -15.41 -1.62
C GLY A 283 -1.89 -16.51 -0.85
N ASN A 284 -2.43 -16.90 0.31
CA ASN A 284 -1.89 -18.00 1.13
C ASN A 284 -1.63 -19.29 0.32
N VAL A 285 -2.49 -19.57 -0.66
CA VAL A 285 -2.36 -20.73 -1.56
C VAL A 285 -1.04 -20.78 -2.33
N ILE A 286 -0.43 -19.62 -2.60
CA ILE A 286 0.88 -19.52 -3.26
C ILE A 286 1.94 -20.12 -2.34
N LEU A 287 1.94 -19.73 -1.06
CA LEU A 287 2.87 -20.25 -0.07
C LEU A 287 2.57 -21.70 0.30
N GLU A 288 1.29 -22.07 0.44
CA GLU A 288 0.87 -23.46 0.68
C GLU A 288 1.41 -24.39 -0.43
N ALA A 289 1.27 -24.02 -1.70
CA ALA A 289 1.81 -24.78 -2.83
C ALA A 289 3.35 -24.85 -2.82
N MET A 290 4.02 -23.72 -2.60
CA MET A 290 5.49 -23.68 -2.52
C MET A 290 6.01 -24.57 -1.39
N LEU A 291 5.37 -24.57 -0.22
CA LEU A 291 5.74 -25.43 0.92
C LEU A 291 5.50 -26.92 0.64
N CYS A 292 4.50 -27.25 -0.17
CA CYS A 292 4.27 -28.60 -0.69
C CYS A 292 5.25 -29.00 -1.82
N GLY A 293 6.19 -28.13 -2.22
CA GLY A 293 7.10 -28.39 -3.33
C GLY A 293 6.44 -28.34 -4.72
N CYS A 294 5.24 -27.76 -4.81
CA CYS A 294 4.55 -27.52 -6.07
C CYS A 294 5.02 -26.20 -6.69
N PRO A 295 5.55 -26.18 -7.93
CA PRO A 295 5.88 -24.93 -8.60
C PRO A 295 4.64 -24.10 -8.85
N VAL A 296 4.80 -22.76 -8.87
CA VAL A 296 3.66 -21.85 -8.99
C VAL A 296 3.81 -20.90 -10.19
N LEU A 297 2.75 -20.75 -10.98
CA LEU A 297 2.63 -19.71 -12.01
C LEU A 297 1.56 -18.72 -11.57
N VAL A 298 1.99 -17.55 -11.07
CA VAL A 298 1.11 -16.64 -10.33
C VAL A 298 1.12 -15.23 -10.90
N SER A 299 -0.01 -14.53 -10.78
CA SER A 299 -0.09 -13.11 -11.11
C SER A 299 0.87 -12.30 -10.26
N SER A 300 1.65 -11.40 -10.88
CA SER A 300 2.54 -10.46 -10.19
C SER A 300 1.77 -9.45 -9.31
N GLN A 301 0.43 -9.41 -9.41
CA GLN A 301 -0.45 -8.58 -8.60
C GLN A 301 -0.88 -9.25 -7.29
N SER A 302 -0.52 -10.51 -7.07
CA SER A 302 -0.81 -11.22 -5.81
C SER A 302 0.19 -10.81 -4.73
N GLY A 303 -0.29 -10.54 -3.52
CA GLY A 303 0.54 -10.06 -2.42
C GLY A 303 1.80 -10.88 -2.13
N TYR A 304 1.70 -12.21 -2.08
CA TYR A 304 2.83 -13.12 -1.83
C TYR A 304 3.59 -13.54 -3.09
N ALA A 305 3.33 -12.92 -4.25
CA ALA A 305 4.09 -13.18 -5.48
C ALA A 305 5.59 -12.86 -5.32
N TYR A 306 5.99 -12.00 -4.38
CA TYR A 306 7.41 -11.72 -4.15
C TYR A 306 8.17 -12.92 -3.59
N TYR A 307 7.53 -13.82 -2.82
CA TYR A 307 8.16 -15.06 -2.36
C TYR A 307 8.53 -15.97 -3.53
N VAL A 308 7.66 -16.03 -4.56
CA VAL A 308 7.94 -16.80 -5.79
C VAL A 308 9.22 -16.33 -6.45
N LYS A 309 9.43 -15.01 -6.52
CA LYS A 309 10.66 -14.44 -7.09
C LYS A 309 11.87 -14.63 -6.18
N GLN A 310 11.71 -14.43 -4.87
CA GLN A 310 12.80 -14.50 -3.88
C GLN A 310 13.38 -15.91 -3.78
N PHE A 311 12.53 -16.93 -3.74
CA PHE A 311 12.93 -18.34 -3.66
C PHE A 311 13.01 -19.01 -5.03
N GLU A 312 12.71 -18.25 -6.09
CA GLU A 312 12.66 -18.72 -7.47
C GLU A 312 11.81 -19.99 -7.62
N MET A 313 10.64 -20.03 -6.96
CA MET A 313 9.71 -21.18 -6.88
C MET A 313 8.62 -21.22 -7.94
N GLY A 314 8.94 -20.75 -9.14
CA GLY A 314 8.04 -20.69 -10.27
C GLY A 314 8.20 -19.39 -11.04
N GLU A 315 7.12 -18.91 -11.66
CA GLU A 315 7.16 -17.74 -12.54
C GLU A 315 6.02 -16.75 -12.26
N LEU A 316 6.26 -15.48 -12.64
CA LEU A 316 5.30 -14.39 -12.50
C LEU A 316 4.62 -14.04 -13.83
N ILE A 317 3.29 -13.91 -13.79
CA ILE A 317 2.48 -13.39 -14.88
C ILE A 317 2.37 -11.88 -14.72
N TYR A 318 3.02 -11.13 -15.61
CA TYR A 318 2.96 -9.66 -15.62
C TYR A 318 1.79 -9.11 -16.43
N SER A 319 1.25 -9.89 -17.38
CA SER A 319 0.10 -9.51 -18.20
C SER A 319 -0.90 -10.66 -18.27
N LEU A 320 -2.07 -10.45 -17.66
CA LEU A 320 -3.18 -11.41 -17.69
C LEU A 320 -3.88 -11.51 -19.05
N LYS A 321 -3.52 -10.65 -20.01
CA LYS A 321 -4.10 -10.63 -21.36
C LYS A 321 -3.31 -11.49 -22.36
N ASP A 322 -2.07 -11.81 -22.04
CA ASP A 322 -1.16 -12.53 -22.93
C ASP A 322 -1.24 -14.03 -22.65
N VAL A 323 -2.36 -14.63 -23.07
CA VAL A 323 -2.67 -16.05 -22.85
C VAL A 323 -1.60 -16.96 -23.47
N GLN A 324 -1.04 -16.58 -24.62
CA GLN A 324 0.04 -17.29 -25.31
C GLN A 324 1.32 -17.34 -24.47
N LYS A 325 1.68 -16.21 -23.85
CA LYS A 325 2.83 -16.19 -22.92
C LYS A 325 2.57 -17.05 -21.70
N ILE A 326 1.38 -16.98 -21.10
CA ILE A 326 1.03 -17.83 -19.95
C ILE A 326 1.14 -19.31 -20.32
N ALA A 327 0.62 -19.73 -21.48
CA ALA A 327 0.73 -21.10 -21.98
C ALA A 327 2.20 -21.55 -22.18
N LYS A 328 3.06 -20.68 -22.71
CA LYS A 328 4.51 -20.94 -22.79
C LYS A 328 5.14 -21.14 -21.41
N GLN A 329 4.76 -20.35 -20.42
CA GLN A 329 5.25 -20.48 -19.04
C GLN A 329 4.76 -21.80 -18.40
N ILE A 330 3.51 -22.20 -18.64
CA ILE A 330 2.98 -23.52 -18.25
C ILE A 330 3.85 -24.62 -18.84
N ASN A 331 4.08 -24.59 -20.15
CA ASN A 331 4.90 -25.59 -20.83
C ASN A 331 6.32 -25.65 -20.26
N CYS A 332 6.96 -24.50 -20.06
CA CYS A 332 8.32 -24.40 -19.49
C CYS A 332 8.39 -25.09 -18.11
N LEU A 333 7.44 -24.77 -17.23
CA LEU A 333 7.38 -25.31 -15.86
C LEU A 333 7.07 -26.82 -15.83
N LEU A 334 6.28 -27.34 -16.79
CA LEU A 334 5.91 -28.76 -16.85
C LEU A 334 6.88 -29.66 -17.64
N THR A 335 7.71 -29.10 -18.53
CA THR A 335 8.63 -29.87 -19.38
C THR A 335 10.08 -29.86 -18.91
N THR A 336 10.45 -28.91 -18.05
CA THR A 336 11.82 -28.85 -17.50
C THR A 336 12.09 -30.13 -16.68
N PRO A 337 12.97 -31.06 -17.13
CA PRO A 337 13.07 -32.43 -16.60
C PRO A 337 13.67 -32.57 -15.20
N VAL A 338 13.96 -31.45 -14.55
CA VAL A 338 14.56 -31.43 -13.22
C VAL A 338 13.55 -30.75 -12.31
N ARG A 339 13.43 -31.22 -11.05
CA ARG A 339 13.27 -30.38 -9.84
C ARG A 339 12.12 -30.66 -8.87
N LYS A 340 11.34 -31.75 -8.85
CA LYS A 340 10.56 -32.02 -7.60
C LYS A 340 11.48 -32.04 -6.37
N GLU A 341 12.68 -32.61 -6.52
CA GLU A 341 13.73 -32.59 -5.49
C GLU A 341 14.30 -31.19 -5.20
N ILE A 342 14.60 -30.38 -6.22
CA ILE A 342 15.09 -29.00 -6.00
C ILE A 342 13.98 -28.11 -5.45
N TRP A 343 12.72 -28.33 -5.84
CA TRP A 343 11.56 -27.68 -5.25
C TRP A 343 11.40 -28.06 -3.79
N ALA A 344 11.60 -29.32 -3.43
CA ALA A 344 11.62 -29.75 -2.03
C ALA A 344 12.78 -29.10 -1.25
N VAL A 345 13.97 -28.94 -1.85
CA VAL A 345 15.09 -28.22 -1.22
C VAL A 345 14.76 -26.74 -1.01
N LYS A 346 14.20 -26.06 -2.03
CA LYS A 346 13.77 -24.66 -1.93
C LYS A 346 12.62 -24.48 -0.95
N ALA A 347 11.69 -25.43 -0.88
CA ALA A 347 10.63 -25.44 0.11
C ALA A 347 11.21 -25.50 1.53
N LYS A 348 12.24 -26.33 1.78
CA LYS A 348 12.97 -26.36 3.07
C LYS A 348 13.63 -25.02 3.41
N GLN A 349 14.14 -24.29 2.42
CA GLN A 349 14.66 -22.93 2.65
C GLN A 349 13.53 -21.97 3.02
N LEU A 350 12.40 -22.03 2.30
CA LEU A 350 11.21 -21.23 2.61
C LEU A 350 10.66 -21.53 4.02
N PHE A 351 10.74 -22.78 4.49
CA PHE A 351 10.36 -23.16 5.86
C PHE A 351 11.18 -22.46 6.96
N GLN A 352 12.35 -21.88 6.63
CA GLN A 352 13.14 -21.10 7.60
C GLN A 352 12.55 -19.70 7.82
N GLU A 353 11.72 -19.21 6.90
CA GLU A 353 10.97 -17.97 7.09
C GLU A 353 9.85 -18.16 8.11
N ASP A 354 9.46 -17.07 8.76
CA ASP A 354 8.30 -17.09 9.64
C ASP A 354 7.00 -17.02 8.82
N LEU A 355 6.37 -18.19 8.60
CA LEU A 355 5.15 -18.32 7.79
C LEU A 355 3.92 -18.78 8.58
N PHE A 356 4.08 -19.02 9.88
CA PHE A 356 3.08 -19.70 10.71
C PHE A 356 2.67 -18.87 11.94
N SER A 357 3.49 -17.92 12.37
CA SER A 357 3.32 -17.27 13.67
C SER A 357 2.28 -16.14 13.70
N ARG A 358 1.59 -15.83 12.59
CA ARG A 358 0.72 -14.64 12.47
C ARG A 358 -0.15 -14.37 13.69
N ALA A 359 -0.84 -15.39 14.20
CA ALA A 359 -1.69 -15.24 15.37
C ALA A 359 -0.91 -14.86 16.63
N MET A 360 0.24 -15.50 16.85
CA MET A 360 1.17 -15.21 17.94
C MET A 360 1.67 -13.76 17.86
N VAL A 361 2.19 -13.35 16.71
CA VAL A 361 2.71 -11.98 16.48
C VAL A 361 1.62 -10.92 16.59
N ALA A 362 0.40 -11.22 16.14
CA ALA A 362 -0.74 -10.32 16.31
C ALA A 362 -1.07 -10.13 17.80
N VAL A 363 -1.12 -11.20 18.59
CA VAL A 363 -1.39 -11.11 20.03
C VAL A 363 -0.25 -10.42 20.77
N ASP A 364 1.02 -10.68 20.42
CA ASP A 364 2.18 -9.93 20.94
C ASP A 364 2.02 -8.42 20.66
N GLY A 365 1.59 -8.07 19.44
CA GLY A 365 1.31 -6.69 19.05
C GLY A 365 0.20 -6.05 19.88
N LEU A 366 -0.88 -6.78 20.17
CA LEU A 366 -1.97 -6.30 21.02
C LEU A 366 -1.51 -6.09 22.47
N GLU A 367 -0.70 -7.01 23.01
CA GLU A 367 -0.16 -6.93 24.37
C GLU A 367 0.77 -5.70 24.52
N ASN A 368 1.59 -5.42 23.50
CA ASN A 368 2.46 -4.25 23.48
C ASN A 368 1.68 -2.93 23.44
N LEU A 369 0.57 -2.88 22.69
CA LEU A 369 -0.28 -1.68 22.61
C LEU A 369 -1.01 -1.39 23.92
N LYS A 370 -1.36 -2.41 24.70
CA LYS A 370 -2.00 -2.24 26.02
C LYS A 370 -1.13 -1.44 27.00
N GLY A 371 0.20 -1.54 26.90
CA GLY A 371 1.13 -0.81 27.77
C GLY A 371 1.26 0.69 27.46
N VAL A 372 0.74 1.13 26.30
CA VAL A 372 0.75 2.53 25.88
C VAL A 372 -0.60 3.16 26.26
N SER A 373 -0.87 3.31 27.56
CA SER A 373 -2.12 3.93 28.03
C SER A 373 -2.15 5.42 27.68
N ASP A 374 -3.06 5.80 26.77
CA ASP A 374 -3.93 6.99 26.67
C ASP A 374 -3.55 8.37 27.26
N SER A 375 -2.34 8.63 27.76
CA SER A 375 -1.98 9.95 28.31
C SER A 375 -1.67 11.01 27.26
N ASN A 376 -1.43 10.63 26.00
CA ASN A 376 -0.84 11.55 25.02
C ASN A 376 -1.67 11.80 23.74
N VAL A 377 -2.82 11.15 23.51
CA VAL A 377 -3.47 11.20 22.18
C VAL A 377 -5.01 11.35 22.18
N GLN A 378 -5.73 11.25 23.31
CA GLN A 378 -7.21 11.25 23.30
C GLN A 378 -7.92 12.31 24.16
N GLN A 379 -7.39 13.53 24.20
CA GLN A 379 -8.24 14.73 24.31
C GLN A 379 -7.87 15.62 23.15
N PHE A 380 -8.81 15.91 22.25
CA PHE A 380 -8.94 17.15 21.46
C PHE A 380 -9.91 16.94 20.28
N VAL A 381 -11.12 16.48 20.59
CA VAL A 381 -12.29 16.72 19.72
C VAL A 381 -13.46 17.10 20.62
N SER A 382 -13.47 18.35 21.08
CA SER A 382 -14.69 19.19 21.14
C SER A 382 -14.35 20.54 21.75
N ASN A 383 -14.82 21.60 21.08
CA ASN A 383 -14.95 22.97 21.57
C ASN A 383 -13.66 23.78 21.74
N GLN A 384 -13.14 24.31 20.62
CA GLN A 384 -12.90 25.74 20.36
C GLN A 384 -11.92 25.90 19.18
N ASN A 385 -12.40 26.49 18.06
CA ASN A 385 -11.71 27.24 16.96
C ASN A 385 -10.21 27.07 16.61
N LEU A 386 -9.51 26.01 17.01
CA LEU A 386 -8.11 25.73 16.73
C LEU A 386 -7.97 24.26 16.28
N CYS A 387 -7.35 24.04 15.12
CA CYS A 387 -6.91 22.72 14.67
C CYS A 387 -5.39 22.72 14.59
N TRP A 388 -4.75 21.85 15.37
CA TRP A 388 -3.30 21.61 15.33
C TRP A 388 -3.04 20.10 15.38
N ALA A 389 -1.90 19.65 14.82
CA ALA A 389 -1.49 18.25 14.84
C ALA A 389 0.00 18.15 15.18
N LEU A 390 0.36 17.22 16.08
CA LEU A 390 1.73 16.85 16.41
C LEU A 390 1.98 15.41 15.97
N LEU A 391 3.17 15.12 15.43
CA LEU A 391 3.57 13.76 15.11
C LEU A 391 3.91 12.99 16.42
N PRO A 392 3.38 11.77 16.64
CA PRO A 392 3.57 11.05 17.90
C PRO A 392 5.00 10.55 18.18
N ASN A 393 5.91 10.51 17.21
CA ASN A 393 7.22 9.90 17.37
C ASN A 393 8.36 10.81 16.89
N LEU A 394 8.86 11.62 17.82
CA LEU A 394 10.09 12.39 17.68
C LEU A 394 10.88 12.15 18.96
N ARG A 395 11.62 11.03 19.02
CA ARG A 395 12.41 10.65 20.21
C ARG A 395 13.45 11.73 20.57
N ASP A 396 13.91 12.49 19.59
CA ASP A 396 15.00 13.47 19.74
C ASP A 396 14.52 14.94 19.73
N SER A 397 13.23 15.20 19.48
CA SER A 397 12.66 16.56 19.42
C SER A 397 11.63 16.81 20.52
N LYS A 398 11.68 15.97 21.57
CA LYS A 398 10.77 15.97 22.72
C LYS A 398 10.62 17.35 23.34
N GLN A 399 11.70 18.12 23.48
CA GLN A 399 11.67 19.40 24.17
C GLN A 399 10.78 20.44 23.45
N LEU A 400 10.95 20.63 22.14
CA LEU A 400 10.12 21.54 21.35
C LEU A 400 8.66 21.07 21.33
N ILE A 401 8.44 19.76 21.21
CA ILE A 401 7.08 19.19 21.19
C ILE A 401 6.37 19.42 22.51
N ILE A 402 7.04 19.18 23.65
CA ILE A 402 6.49 19.42 24.98
C ILE A 402 6.15 20.91 25.13
N GLN A 403 7.06 21.82 24.77
CA GLN A 403 6.81 23.27 24.80
C GLN A 403 5.60 23.68 23.96
N LEU A 404 5.46 23.10 22.75
CA LEU A 404 4.30 23.32 21.89
C LEU A 404 3.03 22.78 22.54
N GLN A 405 3.03 21.54 23.03
CA GLN A 405 1.88 20.93 23.73
C GLN A 405 1.43 21.79 24.91
N GLU A 406 2.34 22.20 25.78
CA GLU A 406 2.04 23.06 26.92
C GLU A 406 1.45 24.41 26.49
N SER A 407 2.02 25.04 25.46
CA SER A 407 1.55 26.35 24.96
C SER A 407 0.16 26.26 24.33
N PHE A 408 -0.10 25.20 23.55
CA PHE A 408 -1.42 24.97 22.96
C PHE A 408 -2.46 24.56 24.01
N ASN A 409 -2.09 23.80 25.04
CA ASN A 409 -2.96 23.48 26.18
C ASN A 409 -3.34 24.73 26.99
N LYS A 410 -2.45 25.72 27.07
CA LYS A 410 -2.70 27.03 27.71
C LYS A 410 -3.43 28.03 26.81
N GLY A 411 -3.74 27.66 25.56
CA GLY A 411 -4.41 28.53 24.58
C GLY A 411 -3.53 29.62 23.94
N THR A 412 -2.23 29.68 24.25
CA THR A 412 -1.27 30.69 23.77
C THR A 412 -0.36 30.20 22.65
N GLY A 413 -0.65 29.03 22.06
CA GLY A 413 0.22 28.36 21.09
C GLY A 413 0.60 29.21 19.87
N PHE A 414 -0.34 29.97 19.29
CA PHE A 414 -0.03 30.85 18.14
C PHE A 414 0.83 32.07 18.53
N ASP A 415 0.65 32.61 19.73
CA ASP A 415 1.49 33.71 20.22
C ASP A 415 2.92 33.23 20.46
N PHE A 416 3.09 32.02 21.02
CA PHE A 416 4.40 31.37 21.14
C PHE A 416 5.08 31.27 19.77
N ILE A 417 4.39 30.77 18.74
CA ILE A 417 4.93 30.65 17.37
C ILE A 417 5.35 31.99 16.80
N LYS A 418 4.58 33.06 17.03
CA LYS A 418 4.92 34.43 16.59
C LYS A 418 6.15 34.97 17.32
N GLN A 419 6.32 34.62 18.58
CA GLN A 419 7.41 35.09 19.45
C GLN A 419 8.72 34.31 19.28
N ILE A 420 8.74 33.17 18.57
CA ILE A 420 9.99 32.44 18.29
C ILE A 420 11.02 33.40 17.66
N GLN A 421 12.11 33.65 18.38
CA GLN A 421 13.22 34.48 17.94
C GLN A 421 14.23 33.62 17.14
N GLY A 422 14.78 34.19 16.08
CA GLY A 422 15.72 33.49 15.21
C GLY A 422 16.15 34.35 14.03
N VAL A 423 16.95 33.77 13.14
CA VAL A 423 17.44 34.46 11.93
C VAL A 423 16.38 34.36 10.85
N SER A 424 15.86 35.51 10.40
CA SER A 424 14.93 35.58 9.26
C SER A 424 15.68 35.25 7.96
N VAL A 425 15.42 34.07 7.39
CA VAL A 425 16.06 33.60 6.15
C VAL A 425 15.30 34.11 4.91
N ARG A 426 13.98 34.32 5.04
CA ARG A 426 13.15 34.83 3.94
C ARG A 426 11.96 35.59 4.48
N LYS A 427 11.72 36.80 3.98
CA LYS A 427 10.56 37.63 4.34
C LYS A 427 9.80 38.07 3.10
N MET A 428 8.51 37.76 3.06
CA MET A 428 7.53 38.15 2.05
C MET A 428 6.31 38.76 2.76
N PRO A 429 5.46 39.54 2.05
CA PRO A 429 4.31 40.20 2.68
C PRO A 429 3.34 39.22 3.36
N ASP A 430 3.19 38.02 2.80
CA ASP A 430 2.26 36.97 3.21
C ASP A 430 2.95 35.78 3.90
N ARG A 431 4.28 35.77 3.98
CA ARG A 431 5.06 34.65 4.53
C ARG A 431 6.41 35.07 5.09
N GLU A 432 6.77 34.51 6.25
CA GLU A 432 8.11 34.66 6.84
C GLU A 432 8.68 33.28 7.20
N THR A 433 9.96 33.06 6.87
CA THR A 433 10.71 31.86 7.26
C THR A 433 11.81 32.24 8.24
N VAL A 434 11.72 31.72 9.46
CA VAL A 434 12.70 31.97 10.53
C VAL A 434 13.42 30.68 10.87
N ARG A 435 14.76 30.74 10.92
CA ARG A 435 15.62 29.67 11.42
C ARG A 435 15.89 29.90 12.91
N PHE A 436 15.63 28.90 13.74
CA PHE A 436 15.83 28.99 15.19
C PHE A 436 16.41 27.69 15.74
N ILE A 437 17.09 27.79 16.88
CA ILE A 437 17.71 26.66 17.58
C ILE A 437 16.85 26.35 18.81
N ASN A 438 16.59 25.07 19.07
CA ASN A 438 15.94 24.61 20.29
C ASN A 438 16.60 23.31 20.76
N GLY A 439 17.24 23.35 21.92
CA GLY A 439 18.16 22.30 22.36
C GLY A 439 19.34 22.16 21.39
N ASP A 440 19.69 20.93 21.05
CA ASP A 440 20.82 20.61 20.15
C ASP A 440 20.43 20.60 18.65
N LYS A 441 19.19 20.96 18.34
CA LYS A 441 18.65 20.90 16.98
C LYS A 441 18.29 22.28 16.44
N THR A 442 18.42 22.41 15.13
CA THR A 442 17.96 23.59 14.40
C THR A 442 16.67 23.31 13.64
N TYR A 443 15.76 24.27 13.64
CA TYR A 443 14.46 24.20 13.01
C TYR A 443 14.20 25.42 12.12
N TYR A 444 13.28 25.24 11.18
CA TYR A 444 12.68 26.31 10.39
C TYR A 444 11.21 26.41 10.74
N VAL A 445 10.74 27.61 11.10
CA VAL A 445 9.32 27.93 11.15
C VAL A 445 8.95 28.79 9.95
N LYS A 446 8.00 28.31 9.15
CA LYS A 446 7.40 29.05 8.04
C LYS A 446 6.04 29.55 8.49
N ARG A 447 5.94 30.85 8.77
CA ARG A 447 4.71 31.54 9.17
C ARG A 447 4.01 32.08 7.94
N HIS A 448 2.72 31.83 7.82
CA HIS A 448 1.86 32.34 6.76
C HIS A 448 0.81 33.26 7.36
N PHE A 449 0.69 34.45 6.78
CA PHE A 449 -0.25 35.48 7.17
C PHE A 449 -1.39 35.58 6.16
N GLY A 450 -2.49 36.25 6.53
CA GLY A 450 -3.67 36.36 5.67
C GLY A 450 -3.35 36.95 4.29
N VAL A 451 -3.66 36.19 3.23
CA VAL A 451 -3.39 36.56 1.82
C VAL A 451 -4.35 37.60 1.24
N GLY A 452 -5.48 37.86 1.92
CA GLY A 452 -6.52 38.79 1.47
C GLY A 452 -7.46 38.21 0.40
N TRP A 453 -8.68 38.77 0.31
CA TRP A 453 -9.70 38.31 -0.65
C TRP A 453 -9.32 38.56 -2.11
N TRP A 454 -8.54 39.60 -2.38
CA TRP A 454 -8.12 39.93 -3.74
C TRP A 454 -7.23 38.85 -4.35
N GLU A 455 -6.26 38.33 -3.60
CA GLU A 455 -5.37 37.27 -4.09
C GLU A 455 -6.14 35.94 -4.26
N ILE A 456 -7.11 35.65 -3.39
CA ILE A 456 -8.03 34.52 -3.54
C ILE A 456 -8.85 34.65 -4.84
N ALA A 457 -9.52 35.80 -5.04
CA ALA A 457 -10.35 36.05 -6.21
C ALA A 457 -9.54 36.00 -7.51
N LYS A 458 -8.36 36.63 -7.54
CA LYS A 458 -7.43 36.60 -8.69
C LYS A 458 -7.03 35.19 -9.08
N ASN A 459 -6.73 34.31 -8.13
CA ASN A 459 -6.40 32.91 -8.42
C ASN A 459 -7.62 32.15 -8.96
N LEU A 460 -8.80 32.33 -8.36
CA LEU A 460 -10.04 31.66 -8.80
C LEU A 460 -10.46 32.10 -10.21
N LEU A 461 -10.35 33.39 -10.54
CA LEU A 461 -10.59 33.92 -11.90
C LEU A 461 -9.63 33.32 -12.93
N GLN A 462 -8.43 32.91 -12.51
CA GLN A 462 -7.46 32.20 -13.35
C GLN A 462 -7.66 30.67 -13.32
N LEU A 463 -8.74 30.16 -12.72
CA LEU A 463 -9.01 28.74 -12.49
C LEU A 463 -7.84 28.03 -11.76
N ARG A 464 -7.23 28.75 -10.82
CA ARG A 464 -6.15 28.27 -9.94
C ARG A 464 -6.66 28.29 -8.50
N LEU A 465 -6.41 27.21 -7.78
CA LEU A 465 -6.65 27.19 -6.34
C LEU A 465 -5.58 28.04 -5.65
N PRO A 466 -5.95 29.03 -4.82
CA PRO A 466 -4.99 29.84 -4.08
C PRO A 466 -4.26 28.99 -3.03
N VAL A 467 -3.02 29.38 -2.73
CA VAL A 467 -2.27 28.81 -1.60
C VAL A 467 -2.53 29.72 -0.40
N ILE A 468 -3.41 29.28 0.49
CA ILE A 468 -3.93 30.10 1.60
C ILE A 468 -3.04 29.99 2.85
N GLY A 469 -2.14 29.00 2.92
CA GLY A 469 -1.28 28.81 4.09
C GLY A 469 -0.35 27.61 3.97
N ALA A 470 0.13 27.13 5.12
CA ALA A 470 1.11 26.04 5.24
C ALA A 470 0.55 24.63 4.98
N ALA A 471 -0.77 24.48 4.80
CA ALA A 471 -1.45 23.18 4.70
C ALA A 471 -0.90 22.27 3.58
N ASN A 472 -0.59 22.87 2.42
CA ASN A 472 -0.07 22.13 1.27
C ASN A 472 1.30 21.52 1.59
N GLU A 473 2.17 22.28 2.25
CA GLU A 473 3.51 21.82 2.63
C GLU A 473 3.42 20.72 3.67
N TRP A 474 2.63 20.91 4.73
CA TRP A 474 2.38 19.90 5.75
C TRP A 474 1.88 18.58 5.12
N THR A 475 0.81 18.64 4.34
CA THR A 475 0.20 17.45 3.74
C THR A 475 1.17 16.75 2.78
N ALA A 476 1.97 17.53 2.02
CA ALA A 476 2.99 16.98 1.14
C ALA A 476 4.09 16.26 1.92
N LEU A 477 4.63 16.88 2.99
CA LEU A 477 5.67 16.28 3.84
C LEU A 477 5.18 14.99 4.50
N GLN A 478 3.97 14.99 5.06
CA GLN A 478 3.36 13.79 5.64
C GLN A 478 3.25 12.65 4.61
N LYS A 479 2.83 12.98 3.38
CA LYS A 479 2.69 12.00 2.30
C LYS A 479 4.04 11.47 1.81
N LEU A 480 5.05 12.33 1.70
CA LEU A 480 6.41 11.91 1.34
C LEU A 480 7.02 11.00 2.41
N SER A 481 6.84 11.35 3.70
CA SER A 481 7.29 10.55 4.84
C SER A 481 6.65 9.16 4.82
N ALA A 482 5.32 9.07 4.63
CA ALA A 482 4.62 7.79 4.53
C ALA A 482 5.12 6.90 3.37
N LEU A 483 5.66 7.50 2.30
CA LEU A 483 6.18 6.82 1.11
C LEU A 483 7.69 6.56 1.14
N ASP A 484 8.39 6.87 2.24
CA ASP A 484 9.86 6.89 2.34
C ASP A 484 10.57 7.75 1.30
N ILE A 485 9.92 8.82 0.83
CA ILE A 485 10.56 9.76 -0.08
C ILE A 485 11.30 10.78 0.80
N PRO A 486 12.65 10.85 0.77
CA PRO A 486 13.38 11.73 1.67
C PRO A 486 13.02 13.19 1.43
N SER A 487 12.67 13.89 2.50
CA SER A 487 12.32 15.31 2.51
C SER A 487 12.60 15.92 3.88
N LEU A 488 12.13 17.15 4.13
CA LEU A 488 12.18 17.77 5.44
C LEU A 488 11.35 16.95 6.44
N GLN A 489 11.82 16.83 7.68
CA GLN A 489 11.01 16.27 8.75
C GLN A 489 10.08 17.35 9.30
N ALA A 490 8.78 17.22 9.06
CA ALA A 490 7.79 18.11 9.66
C ALA A 490 7.65 17.79 11.15
N VAL A 491 7.58 18.82 11.99
CA VAL A 491 7.51 18.70 13.46
C VAL A 491 6.13 19.11 13.95
N ALA A 492 5.64 20.25 13.47
CA ALA A 492 4.37 20.81 13.91
C ALA A 492 3.69 21.60 12.80
N TYR A 493 2.36 21.62 12.86
CA TYR A 493 1.51 22.39 11.97
C TYR A 493 0.29 22.92 12.73
N GLY A 494 -0.11 24.15 12.42
CA GLY A 494 -1.29 24.76 13.00
C GLY A 494 -1.98 25.74 12.06
N ILE A 495 -3.29 25.86 12.24
CA ILE A 495 -4.13 26.90 11.63
C ILE A 495 -4.89 27.69 12.71
N GLN A 496 -4.99 29.00 12.54
CA GLN A 496 -5.90 29.85 13.30
C GLN A 496 -6.76 30.71 12.37
N GLY A 497 -8.05 30.82 12.71
CA GLY A 497 -9.02 31.66 12.00
C GLY A 497 -9.85 30.92 10.94
N ARG A 498 -11.16 31.23 10.89
CA ARG A 498 -12.12 30.61 9.95
C ARG A 498 -12.18 31.31 8.59
N ASN A 499 -11.78 32.58 8.51
CA ASN A 499 -11.84 33.38 7.30
C ASN A 499 -10.59 33.11 6.45
N PRO A 500 -10.70 32.49 5.25
CA PRO A 500 -9.54 32.16 4.43
C PRO A 500 -8.66 33.37 4.06
N ALA A 501 -9.23 34.57 3.95
CA ALA A 501 -8.48 35.77 3.61
C ALA A 501 -7.63 36.32 4.77
N ARG A 502 -7.95 35.96 6.01
CA ARG A 502 -7.27 36.40 7.24
C ARG A 502 -6.67 35.23 8.04
N GLN A 503 -6.71 34.03 7.46
CA GLN A 503 -6.24 32.82 8.12
C GLN A 503 -4.73 32.89 8.32
N GLU A 504 -4.29 32.56 9.52
CA GLU A 504 -2.88 32.39 9.83
C GLU A 504 -2.57 30.91 9.94
N SER A 505 -1.36 30.53 9.52
CA SER A 505 -0.89 29.15 9.69
C SER A 505 0.62 29.09 9.77
N PHE A 506 1.13 27.98 10.27
CA PHE A 506 2.57 27.73 10.29
C PHE A 506 2.88 26.26 10.04
N VAL A 507 4.10 26.01 9.58
CA VAL A 507 4.73 24.68 9.61
C VAL A 507 6.14 24.81 10.18
N ILE A 508 6.49 23.88 11.06
CA ILE A 508 7.84 23.76 11.61
C ILE A 508 8.48 22.50 11.02
N THR A 509 9.72 22.62 10.54
CA THR A 509 10.51 21.51 10.02
C THR A 509 11.90 21.49 10.65
N GLU A 510 12.48 20.31 10.81
CA GLU A 510 13.91 20.19 11.17
C GLU A 510 14.80 20.65 10.00
N GLU A 511 15.93 21.28 10.32
CA GLU A 511 16.96 21.59 9.33
C GLU A 511 17.65 20.31 8.84
N LEU A 512 17.92 20.23 7.54
CA LEU A 512 18.78 19.17 7.00
C LEU A 512 20.24 19.55 7.24
N SER A 513 20.97 18.74 8.01
CA SER A 513 22.41 18.87 8.20
C SER A 513 23.19 18.28 7.03
N ASP A 514 24.39 18.80 6.75
CA ASP A 514 25.35 18.27 5.76
C ASP A 514 24.75 18.02 4.38
N VAL A 515 23.93 18.94 3.87
CA VAL A 515 23.37 18.84 2.53
C VAL A 515 23.85 19.95 1.61
N VAL A 516 23.95 19.65 0.32
CA VAL A 516 24.26 20.61 -0.74
C VAL A 516 23.19 20.55 -1.83
N GLN A 517 22.88 21.70 -2.44
CA GLN A 517 21.97 21.74 -3.59
C GLN A 517 22.56 20.96 -4.77
N LEU A 518 21.72 20.16 -5.42
CA LEU A 518 22.21 19.19 -6.39
C LEU A 518 22.75 19.84 -7.67
N ASP A 519 22.13 20.93 -8.13
CA ASP A 519 22.64 21.71 -9.26
C ASP A 519 24.01 22.33 -8.96
N HIS A 520 24.17 22.95 -7.79
CA HIS A 520 25.46 23.49 -7.34
C HIS A 520 26.53 22.41 -7.24
N PHE A 521 26.19 21.24 -6.68
CA PHE A 521 27.10 20.11 -6.62
C PHE A 521 27.54 19.64 -8.01
N LEU A 522 26.60 19.50 -8.95
CA LEU A 522 26.88 19.07 -10.32
C LEU A 522 27.66 20.11 -11.16
N GLN A 523 27.58 21.40 -10.81
CA GLN A 523 28.39 22.45 -11.44
C GLN A 523 29.86 22.36 -11.02
N ASN A 524 30.10 22.02 -9.75
CA ASN A 524 31.43 22.13 -9.14
C ASN A 524 32.19 20.80 -9.03
N HIS A 525 31.54 19.66 -9.31
CA HIS A 525 32.15 18.33 -9.15
C HIS A 525 32.09 17.52 -10.45
N SER A 526 33.20 16.84 -10.76
CA SER A 526 33.26 15.85 -11.83
C SER A 526 32.88 14.47 -11.28
N LEU A 527 31.85 13.85 -11.86
CA LEU A 527 31.35 12.54 -11.43
C LEU A 527 31.78 11.43 -12.38
N SER A 528 32.16 10.28 -11.81
CA SER A 528 32.28 9.04 -12.58
C SER A 528 30.93 8.63 -13.19
N ILE A 529 30.98 7.78 -14.21
CA ILE A 529 29.76 7.28 -14.87
C ILE A 529 28.84 6.56 -13.86
N GLN A 530 29.42 5.76 -12.96
CA GLN A 530 28.66 4.99 -11.98
C GLN A 530 27.96 5.90 -10.96
N GLN A 531 28.67 6.89 -10.41
CA GLN A 531 28.09 7.89 -9.50
C GLN A 531 26.94 8.65 -10.18
N LYS A 532 27.17 9.09 -11.43
CA LYS A 532 26.16 9.81 -12.21
C LYS A 532 24.90 8.98 -12.45
N VAL A 533 25.06 7.71 -12.81
CA VAL A 533 23.93 6.77 -13.00
C VAL A 533 23.17 6.56 -11.70
N SER A 534 23.87 6.36 -10.58
CA SER A 534 23.25 6.17 -9.26
C SER A 534 22.41 7.38 -8.83
N LEU A 535 22.95 8.59 -9.04
CA LEU A 535 22.23 9.84 -8.78
C LEU A 535 21.01 10.02 -9.69
N ILE A 536 21.15 9.77 -11.00
CA ILE A 536 20.04 9.83 -11.96
C ILE A 536 18.94 8.83 -11.56
N GLN A 537 19.31 7.63 -11.16
CA GLN A 537 18.38 6.60 -10.71
C GLN A 537 17.62 7.06 -9.45
N LYS A 538 18.30 7.71 -8.50
CA LYS A 538 17.67 8.22 -7.28
C LYS A 538 16.69 9.37 -7.57
N VAL A 539 17.08 10.35 -8.40
CA VAL A 539 16.19 11.47 -8.79
C VAL A 539 14.99 10.95 -9.60
N ALA A 540 15.20 10.02 -10.54
CA ALA A 540 14.13 9.40 -11.31
C ALA A 540 13.16 8.61 -10.41
N HIS A 541 13.69 7.90 -9.41
CA HIS A 541 12.90 7.20 -8.42
C HIS A 541 12.02 8.18 -7.62
N ILE A 542 12.58 9.23 -7.03
CA ILE A 542 11.81 10.25 -6.29
C ILE A 542 10.70 10.84 -7.17
N ALA A 543 11.02 11.27 -8.39
CA ALA A 543 10.05 11.82 -9.32
C ALA A 543 8.91 10.84 -9.64
N ARG A 544 9.26 9.57 -9.91
CA ARG A 544 8.28 8.52 -10.23
C ARG A 544 7.37 8.26 -9.03
N GLU A 545 7.92 8.10 -7.84
CA GLU A 545 7.16 7.79 -6.64
C GLU A 545 6.21 8.93 -6.27
N MET A 546 6.66 10.18 -6.34
CA MET A 546 5.81 11.36 -6.15
C MET A 546 4.64 11.39 -7.13
N HIS A 547 4.93 11.27 -8.44
CA HIS A 547 3.89 11.33 -9.46
C HIS A 547 2.93 10.14 -9.41
N ALA A 548 3.43 8.94 -9.12
CA ALA A 548 2.61 7.76 -8.89
C ALA A 548 1.67 7.96 -7.70
N ALA A 549 2.14 8.60 -6.63
CA ALA A 549 1.33 8.95 -5.47
C ALA A 549 0.39 10.15 -5.68
N GLY A 550 0.34 10.71 -6.88
CA GLY A 550 -0.54 11.84 -7.19
C GLY A 550 -0.02 13.20 -6.72
N ILE A 551 1.26 13.28 -6.36
CA ILE A 551 1.92 14.51 -5.90
C ILE A 551 2.57 15.19 -7.10
N ASN A 552 2.26 16.46 -7.33
CA ASN A 552 3.00 17.30 -8.28
C ASN A 552 3.56 18.54 -7.57
N HIS A 553 4.84 18.84 -7.77
CA HIS A 553 5.59 19.88 -7.06
C HIS A 553 5.27 21.28 -7.57
N ARG A 554 5.07 21.44 -8.89
CA ARG A 554 4.92 22.70 -9.67
C ARG A 554 6.20 23.50 -9.86
N ASP A 555 7.14 23.45 -8.93
CA ASP A 555 8.46 24.08 -9.06
C ASP A 555 9.55 22.99 -9.02
N PHE A 556 9.45 22.02 -9.92
CA PHE A 556 10.26 20.80 -9.88
C PHE A 556 11.59 21.01 -10.62
N TYR A 557 12.58 21.60 -9.95
CA TYR A 557 13.91 21.92 -10.50
C TYR A 557 15.02 21.25 -9.70
N LEU A 558 16.20 21.06 -10.30
CA LEU A 558 17.36 20.42 -9.64
C LEU A 558 17.82 21.13 -8.36
N CYS A 559 17.65 22.45 -8.26
CA CYS A 559 17.97 23.23 -7.05
C CYS A 559 17.12 22.86 -5.82
N HIS A 560 15.97 22.20 -6.02
CA HIS A 560 15.11 21.71 -4.94
C HIS A 560 15.44 20.28 -4.50
N PHE A 561 16.47 19.67 -5.08
CA PHE A 561 17.05 18.41 -4.63
C PHE A 561 18.30 18.70 -3.81
N MET A 562 18.36 18.15 -2.61
CA MET A 562 19.45 18.32 -1.65
C MET A 562 20.19 16.99 -1.50
N LEU A 563 21.49 16.96 -1.78
CA LEU A 563 22.34 15.77 -1.67
C LEU A 563 23.03 15.73 -0.30
N LYS A 564 22.88 14.64 0.45
CA LYS A 564 23.60 14.42 1.72
C LYS A 564 25.10 14.24 1.46
N GLN A 565 25.90 14.88 2.30
CA GLN A 565 27.36 14.81 2.31
C GLN A 565 27.88 14.14 3.60
N PRO A 566 29.08 13.51 3.56
CA PRO A 566 29.85 13.22 2.35
C PRO A 566 29.23 12.08 1.54
N TRP A 567 29.04 12.26 0.23
CA TRP A 567 28.47 11.20 -0.64
C TRP A 567 29.52 10.25 -1.22
N GLU A 568 30.76 10.72 -1.39
CA GLU A 568 31.80 10.02 -2.17
C GLU A 568 32.14 8.60 -1.68
N LEU A 569 31.72 8.24 -0.46
CA LEU A 569 31.96 6.95 0.19
C LEU A 569 30.79 5.94 0.06
N VAL A 570 29.62 6.31 -0.47
CA VAL A 570 28.39 5.48 -0.42
C VAL A 570 27.86 5.11 -1.81
N SER A 571 27.62 3.81 -2.02
CA SER A 571 27.07 3.26 -3.29
C SER A 571 25.65 3.77 -3.64
N HIS A 572 24.95 4.37 -2.67
CA HIS A 572 23.56 4.84 -2.78
C HIS A 572 23.43 6.29 -2.28
N PRO A 573 23.28 7.29 -3.17
CA PRO A 573 23.11 8.69 -2.77
C PRO A 573 21.80 8.90 -2.00
N GLN A 574 21.87 9.65 -0.90
CA GLN A 574 20.70 10.18 -0.23
C GLN A 574 20.38 11.56 -0.79
N VAL A 575 19.22 11.68 -1.42
CA VAL A 575 18.73 12.92 -2.02
C VAL A 575 17.38 13.25 -1.41
N PHE A 576 17.27 14.45 -0.84
CA PHE A 576 16.04 14.99 -0.26
C PHE A 576 15.37 15.94 -1.24
N ILE A 577 14.05 15.94 -1.32
CA ILE A 577 13.30 16.98 -2.01
C ILE A 577 12.76 18.01 -1.02
N ILE A 578 12.83 19.29 -1.36
CA ILE A 578 12.36 20.39 -0.50
C ILE A 578 11.47 21.38 -1.28
N ASP A 579 10.97 22.40 -0.58
CA ASP A 579 10.16 23.50 -1.13
C ASP A 579 8.75 23.12 -1.65
N LEU A 580 8.02 22.37 -0.82
CA LEU A 580 6.71 21.79 -1.16
C LEU A 580 5.52 22.74 -0.95
N HIS A 581 5.75 24.04 -0.74
CA HIS A 581 4.69 25.02 -0.44
C HIS A 581 3.61 25.13 -1.52
N ARG A 582 3.95 24.79 -2.77
CA ARG A 582 3.02 24.76 -3.91
C ARG A 582 2.62 23.35 -4.33
N ALA A 583 3.13 22.32 -3.68
CA ALA A 583 2.81 20.94 -4.00
C ALA A 583 1.30 20.71 -3.96
N GLN A 584 0.81 19.90 -4.90
CA GLN A 584 -0.59 19.52 -4.97
C GLN A 584 -0.70 18.01 -4.93
N ILE A 585 -1.70 17.53 -4.19
CA ILE A 585 -1.95 16.10 -4.00
C ILE A 585 -3.31 15.78 -4.60
N ARG A 586 -3.34 14.72 -5.42
CA ARG A 586 -4.53 14.19 -6.09
C ARG A 586 -4.51 12.67 -6.05
N SER A 587 -5.57 12.03 -6.52
CA SER A 587 -5.58 10.58 -6.76
C SER A 587 -4.61 10.15 -7.87
N LYS A 588 -4.46 11.00 -8.89
CA LYS A 588 -3.53 10.85 -10.02
C LYS A 588 -3.05 12.23 -10.46
N VAL A 589 -1.76 12.36 -10.78
CA VAL A 589 -1.23 13.60 -11.36
C VAL A 589 -1.81 13.80 -12.77
N PRO A 590 -2.52 14.90 -13.05
CA PRO A 590 -2.97 15.23 -14.39
C PRO A 590 -1.78 15.45 -15.33
N GLU A 591 -1.92 15.03 -16.60
CA GLU A 591 -0.84 15.11 -17.61
C GLU A 591 -0.19 16.50 -17.67
N ARG A 592 -0.99 17.58 -17.62
CA ARG A 592 -0.46 18.96 -17.68
C ARG A 592 0.55 19.28 -16.58
N TRP A 593 0.35 18.70 -15.39
CA TRP A 593 1.20 18.91 -14.22
C TRP A 593 2.40 17.98 -14.26
N LEU A 594 2.21 16.75 -14.73
CA LEU A 594 3.30 15.82 -15.02
C LEU A 594 4.31 16.42 -16.01
N VAL A 595 3.80 16.95 -17.13
CA VAL A 595 4.59 17.64 -18.15
C VAL A 595 5.26 18.88 -17.56
N LYS A 596 4.58 19.62 -16.67
CA LYS A 596 5.17 20.80 -16.03
C LYS A 596 6.37 20.43 -15.16
N ASP A 597 6.22 19.44 -14.29
CA ASP A 597 7.28 19.06 -13.35
C ASP A 597 8.48 18.47 -14.12
N LEU A 598 8.25 17.51 -15.01
CA LEU A 598 9.32 16.90 -15.80
C LEU A 598 10.01 17.90 -16.74
N ALA A 599 9.28 18.88 -17.29
CA ALA A 599 9.88 19.94 -18.09
C ALA A 599 10.70 20.92 -17.24
N GLY A 600 10.30 21.20 -15.99
CA GLY A 600 11.09 21.99 -15.05
C GLY A 600 12.43 21.32 -14.76
N LEU A 601 12.40 20.01 -14.48
CA LEU A 601 13.60 19.23 -14.20
C LEU A 601 14.52 19.18 -15.43
N TYR A 602 13.95 18.93 -16.61
CA TYR A 602 14.70 18.95 -17.86
C TYR A 602 15.34 20.31 -18.11
N PHE A 603 14.57 21.40 -18.00
CA PHE A 603 15.08 22.77 -18.12
C PHE A 603 16.27 23.02 -17.18
N SER A 604 16.13 22.70 -15.88
CA SER A 604 17.23 22.90 -14.92
C SER A 604 18.46 22.03 -15.16
N SER A 605 18.35 20.99 -15.99
CA SER A 605 19.46 20.11 -16.38
C SER A 605 20.20 20.55 -17.65
N MET A 606 19.68 21.56 -18.37
CA MET A 606 20.23 21.96 -19.69
C MET A 606 21.57 22.68 -19.58
N SER A 607 21.75 23.50 -18.54
CA SER A 607 22.97 24.27 -18.27
C SER A 607 24.02 23.51 -17.44
N LEU A 608 23.74 22.24 -17.08
CA LEU A 608 24.61 21.40 -16.26
C LEU A 608 25.38 20.39 -17.14
N PRO A 609 26.47 19.78 -16.63
CA PRO A 609 27.22 18.74 -17.37
C PRO A 609 26.45 17.40 -17.43
N ILE A 610 25.20 17.42 -17.91
CA ILE A 610 24.29 16.28 -18.07
C ILE A 610 24.11 16.02 -19.57
N SER A 611 24.53 14.85 -20.04
CA SER A 611 24.46 14.49 -21.45
C SER A 611 23.04 14.09 -21.88
N LEU A 612 22.79 14.02 -23.19
CA LEU A 612 21.56 13.42 -23.72
C LEU A 612 21.38 11.97 -23.22
N ARG A 613 22.48 11.20 -23.15
CA ARG A 613 22.45 9.80 -22.68
C ARG A 613 21.99 9.71 -21.22
N ASP A 614 22.36 10.68 -20.39
CA ASP A 614 21.95 10.76 -18.99
C ASP A 614 20.45 11.09 -18.86
N ARG A 615 19.94 11.99 -19.70
CA ARG A 615 18.50 12.30 -19.76
C ARG A 615 17.67 11.11 -20.23
N LEU A 616 18.17 10.33 -21.20
CA LEU A 616 17.52 9.10 -21.64
C LEU A 616 17.52 8.02 -20.55
N ARG A 617 18.60 7.92 -19.75
CA ARG A 617 18.65 7.03 -18.57
C ARG A 617 17.63 7.45 -17.52
N PHE A 618 17.48 8.74 -17.24
CA PHE A 618 16.44 9.25 -16.36
C PHE A 618 15.05 8.77 -16.80
N LEU A 619 14.71 8.94 -18.08
CA LEU A 619 13.41 8.52 -18.60
C LEU A 619 13.20 7.00 -18.49
N ARG A 620 14.23 6.19 -18.77
CA ARG A 620 14.19 4.74 -18.58
C ARG A 620 13.89 4.35 -17.13
N PHE A 621 14.55 4.97 -16.15
CA PHE A 621 14.31 4.68 -14.72
C PHE A 621 12.94 5.20 -14.24
N TYR A 622 12.52 6.35 -14.76
CA TYR A 622 11.24 6.98 -14.43
C TYR A 622 10.05 6.15 -14.94
N TYR A 623 10.06 5.76 -16.22
CA TYR A 623 8.96 4.96 -16.81
C TYR A 623 9.06 3.46 -16.53
N GLN A 624 10.23 2.96 -16.11
CA GLN A 624 10.53 1.52 -15.96
C GLN A 624 10.26 0.70 -17.25
N LYS A 625 10.51 1.30 -18.41
CA LYS A 625 10.31 0.71 -19.73
C LYS A 625 11.61 0.67 -20.51
N SER A 626 11.68 -0.21 -21.52
CA SER A 626 12.74 -0.11 -22.53
C SER A 626 12.61 1.22 -23.28
N LEU A 627 13.71 1.72 -23.86
CA LEU A 627 13.64 2.96 -24.65
C LEU A 627 12.70 2.81 -25.85
N VAL A 628 12.66 1.62 -26.47
CA VAL A 628 11.78 1.31 -27.59
C VAL A 628 10.31 1.41 -27.17
N ASP A 629 9.93 0.75 -26.07
CA ASP A 629 8.56 0.80 -25.55
C ASP A 629 8.17 2.23 -25.16
N MET A 630 9.09 2.97 -24.54
CA MET A 630 8.87 4.34 -24.13
C MET A 630 8.62 5.27 -25.33
N PHE A 631 9.45 5.21 -26.37
CA PHE A 631 9.27 6.05 -27.56
C PHE A 631 8.05 5.63 -28.41
N THR A 632 7.57 4.40 -28.24
CA THR A 632 6.36 3.92 -28.91
C THR A 632 5.09 4.33 -28.14
N GLN A 633 5.09 4.13 -26.82
CA GLN A 633 3.89 4.30 -25.98
C GLN A 633 3.73 5.72 -25.43
N GLU A 634 4.83 6.44 -25.18
CA GLU A 634 4.84 7.74 -24.49
C GLU A 634 5.24 8.91 -25.41
N LYS A 635 5.29 8.70 -26.73
CA LYS A 635 5.79 9.70 -27.72
C LYS A 635 5.17 11.09 -27.53
N ASN A 636 3.85 11.14 -27.34
CA ASN A 636 3.10 12.39 -27.24
C ASN A 636 3.40 13.16 -25.96
N ILE A 637 3.68 12.50 -24.84
CA ILE A 637 3.98 13.20 -23.58
C ILE A 637 5.42 13.70 -23.58
N LEU A 638 6.35 12.92 -24.13
CA LEU A 638 7.76 13.30 -24.26
C LEU A 638 7.94 14.56 -25.11
N SER A 639 7.23 14.66 -26.25
CA SER A 639 7.29 15.85 -27.10
C SER A 639 6.76 17.11 -26.39
N LYS A 640 5.71 16.97 -25.57
CA LYS A 640 5.18 18.07 -24.75
C LYS A 640 6.18 18.51 -23.66
N ILE A 641 6.87 17.56 -23.02
CA ILE A 641 7.91 17.84 -22.02
C ILE A 641 9.06 18.63 -22.67
N GLU A 642 9.56 18.15 -23.80
CA GLU A 642 10.65 18.80 -24.53
C GLU A 642 10.28 20.21 -25.00
N ALA A 643 9.13 20.36 -25.65
CA ALA A 643 8.66 21.67 -26.13
C ALA A 643 8.50 22.68 -24.99
N LYS A 644 8.00 22.22 -23.83
CA LYS A 644 7.85 23.08 -22.66
C LYS A 644 9.20 23.46 -22.02
N ALA A 645 10.13 22.51 -21.90
CA ALA A 645 11.46 22.77 -21.36
C ALA A 645 12.22 23.79 -22.23
N LYS A 646 12.17 23.62 -23.57
CA LYS A 646 12.75 24.59 -24.53
C LYS A 646 12.14 25.99 -24.41
N ARG A 647 10.83 26.09 -24.21
CA ARG A 647 10.16 27.39 -23.99
C ARG A 647 10.58 28.06 -22.67
N LEU A 648 10.78 27.27 -21.61
CA LEU A 648 11.31 27.79 -20.34
C LEU A 648 12.74 28.30 -20.54
N TYR A 649 13.57 27.53 -21.26
CA TYR A 649 14.95 27.89 -21.55
C TYR A 649 15.07 29.22 -22.31
N LYS A 650 14.33 29.37 -23.41
CA LYS A 650 14.28 30.62 -24.22
C LYS A 650 13.78 31.87 -23.49
N LYS A 651 13.12 31.71 -22.33
CA LYS A 651 12.63 32.85 -21.53
C LYS A 651 13.68 33.29 -20.49
N HIS A 652 14.65 32.43 -20.22
CA HIS A 652 15.75 32.67 -19.28
C HIS A 652 17.05 33.10 -19.97
N GLU A 653 17.20 32.79 -21.27
CA GLU A 653 18.03 33.56 -22.21
C GLU A 653 17.39 34.93 -22.46
#